data_AF-A0A952C0U4-F1
#
_entry.id   AF-A0A952C0U4-F1
#
_cell.length_a   1.000
_cell.length_b   1.000
_cell.length_c   1.000
_cell.angle_alpha   90.00
_cell.angle_beta   90.00
_cell.angle_gamma   90.00
#
_symmetry.space_group_name_H-M   'P 1'
#
loop_
_entity.id
_entity.type
_entity.pdbx_description
1 polymer ?
#
loop_
_entity_poly.entity_id
_entity_poly.type
_entity_poly.pdbx_seq_one_letter_code
_entity_poly.pdbx_strand_id
1 'polypeptide(L)'
;MAHIYVAGLRCEYQVNPLGLGVQRPRLSWRLLSSQRNVYQSAYQVRVAAEPALLANPQALLWDSGKVPSGASIHQVYGGPPLTSGARYYWQVRVWDGPGAVSAWSDPAWWEMGLLEPADWQAQWITPAWEEDPEQEQPAPLLRTVFSLDGEVARARLYVTALGLYTCEINGERVGDYLLAPGWTSYHKRLQVQSYDVAAQLRPGENALGAILGEGWYRGRIGALGGQRRAYGDRLGLLLQLVVTYVDGSVAYVVSDESWQATPGPIRAAGIYDGETYDARHAQPGWSSPDFIATEWSPIAILDYPKAQLVAWPGPYVRRKEELTPVSTRTVDDGAMIVDFGENIAGWVRLQVQGTAGTTVTMRHAEVLDRDGRLYTENLRSAKQTDRYTLHGRGMEQYEPSFTFHGFRYVEVQGQPALPSNLKITAVAVYSDLEPAGTFACSDPRINRLQRNIVRSQRGNFIDVPTDCPQRDERLGWTGDAQVFARTACFNMQTAPFFTKWLQDLAADQLPNGAYPIAAPMPKTVVAELSAGTLATLPVQIEFGYGVAGWSDAGVIVPWILYLCYGDTRILEEQYPGMVRWVENMHEKAGADLIWRGWFQFGDWLAINAPSQNDMVATAYFAHSTHLLSKIARVLGRTDDGDRYHAAWLRIRAAFRERFVTADGQMQPESQTAYVLGLAFELLLPEQRAPAAQRLVALIRARNNHLSTGFIGAPQLCQVLADAGYVDVAYDLLFQDTFPSWLYPISMGATTIWERWNSMQPDGAIFHPAMNSFNHYAYGAIGEWLYRNVGGIDLDERDPGYKHVIIRPQVGGGLTWARATLASPYGEISSAWRLEGADLHIDVGIPPNASATVYVPAQAGKGDILEGDRPLRASAGDLEIERVGGTVAIRLGSGNYQFAAPYAPAERLPSPEPDLSYREPRFTIYTSVSGVLADEEARAVLFTHLPAASERLQHVMQRHRIYSLYQLAAFVPELLTPERLAAIDRDLRVL
;
A
#
# COMPACT_ATOMS: atom_id res chain seq x y z
N MET A 1 -40.25 15.98 -12.39
CA MET A 1 -39.47 15.36 -11.29
C MET A 1 -38.04 15.85 -11.43
N ALA A 2 -37.31 16.09 -10.35
CA ALA A 2 -35.90 16.48 -10.48
C ALA A 2 -35.12 15.37 -11.21
N HIS A 3 -34.37 15.74 -12.25
CA HIS A 3 -33.61 14.78 -13.06
C HIS A 3 -32.17 14.57 -12.54
N ILE A 4 -31.78 15.30 -11.49
CA ILE A 4 -30.48 15.21 -10.83
C ILE A 4 -30.65 15.19 -9.30
N TYR A 5 -29.93 14.29 -8.64
CA TYR A 5 -29.89 14.14 -7.19
C TYR A 5 -28.44 14.19 -6.70
N VAL A 6 -28.23 14.69 -5.48
CA VAL A 6 -26.92 14.73 -4.84
C VAL A 6 -26.85 13.64 -3.77
N ALA A 7 -25.78 12.85 -3.78
CA ALA A 7 -25.56 11.76 -2.85
C ALA A 7 -24.07 11.58 -2.55
N GLY A 8 -23.74 10.64 -1.64
CA GLY A 8 -22.36 10.27 -1.35
C GLY A 8 -21.53 11.43 -0.80
N LEU A 9 -22.12 12.26 0.07
CA LEU A 9 -21.45 13.38 0.72
C LEU A 9 -20.26 12.86 1.53
N ARG A 10 -19.09 13.46 1.31
CA ARG A 10 -17.85 13.13 2.01
C ARG A 10 -17.15 14.40 2.48
N CYS A 11 -16.57 14.34 3.67
CA CYS A 11 -15.67 15.34 4.23
C CYS A 11 -14.29 14.69 4.39
N GLU A 12 -13.26 15.23 3.73
CA GLU A 12 -11.91 14.65 3.70
C GLU A 12 -11.93 13.15 3.34
N TYR A 13 -12.64 12.81 2.25
CA TYR A 13 -12.91 11.45 1.75
C TYR A 13 -13.75 10.53 2.65
N GLN A 14 -14.14 10.97 3.84
CA GLN A 14 -14.86 10.14 4.81
C GLN A 14 -16.33 10.50 4.89
N VAL A 15 -17.16 9.51 5.20
CA VAL A 15 -18.58 9.72 5.52
C VAL A 15 -18.68 10.07 7.00
N ASN A 16 -19.19 11.25 7.31
CA ASN A 16 -19.44 11.69 8.68
C ASN A 16 -18.24 11.50 9.64
N PRO A 17 -17.04 12.05 9.32
CA PRO A 17 -15.85 11.78 10.11
C PRO A 17 -15.96 12.37 11.52
N LEU A 18 -15.49 11.58 12.50
CA LEU A 18 -15.37 11.96 13.90
C LEU A 18 -13.91 12.17 14.27
N GLY A 19 -13.60 13.27 14.93
CA GLY A 19 -12.24 13.57 15.38
C GLY A 19 -11.34 14.14 14.28
N LEU A 20 -11.90 14.94 13.36
CA LEU A 20 -11.13 15.51 12.26
C LEU A 20 -10.18 16.61 12.77
N GLY A 21 -8.92 16.62 12.29
CA GLY A 21 -7.94 17.67 12.62
C GLY A 21 -7.76 18.73 11.53
N VAL A 22 -8.32 18.52 10.34
CA VAL A 22 -8.18 19.46 9.22
C VAL A 22 -9.06 20.69 9.46
N GLN A 23 -8.43 21.84 9.76
CA GLN A 23 -9.16 23.07 10.11
C GLN A 23 -9.94 23.70 8.94
N ARG A 24 -9.58 23.36 7.69
CA ARG A 24 -10.32 23.76 6.46
C ARG A 24 -10.71 22.53 5.67
N PRO A 25 -11.70 21.76 6.16
CA PRO A 25 -12.08 20.49 5.57
C PRO A 25 -12.60 20.66 4.14
N ARG A 26 -12.41 19.63 3.33
CA ARG A 26 -12.84 19.54 1.94
C ARG A 26 -14.10 18.70 1.84
N LEU A 27 -15.08 19.24 1.14
CA LEU A 27 -16.40 18.66 0.94
C LEU A 27 -16.52 18.15 -0.50
N SER A 28 -16.98 16.92 -0.66
CA SER A 28 -17.18 16.26 -1.95
C SER A 28 -18.57 15.65 -2.02
N TRP A 29 -19.16 15.61 -3.20
CA TRP A 29 -20.46 14.99 -3.46
C TRP A 29 -20.51 14.39 -4.86
N ARG A 30 -21.38 13.39 -5.01
CA ARG A 30 -21.67 12.74 -6.30
C ARG A 30 -23.03 13.14 -6.82
N LEU A 31 -23.14 13.15 -8.13
CA LEU A 31 -24.40 13.41 -8.83
C LEU A 31 -24.97 12.10 -9.35
N LEU A 32 -26.29 11.92 -9.18
CA LEU A 32 -27.02 10.77 -9.68
C LEU A 32 -28.03 11.24 -10.72
N SER A 33 -28.04 10.57 -11.87
CA SER A 33 -29.03 10.76 -12.92
C SER A 33 -29.10 9.52 -13.83
N SER A 34 -30.27 9.28 -14.41
CA SER A 34 -30.47 8.28 -15.47
C SER A 34 -30.34 8.89 -16.88
N GLN A 35 -30.14 10.21 -16.97
CA GLN A 35 -29.97 10.91 -18.25
C GLN A 35 -28.51 10.90 -18.69
N ARG A 36 -28.29 11.04 -20.01
CA ARG A 36 -26.95 11.24 -20.57
C ARG A 36 -26.54 12.71 -20.48
N ASN A 37 -25.23 12.94 -20.52
CA ASN A 37 -24.61 14.27 -20.59
C ASN A 37 -25.03 15.21 -19.46
N VAL A 38 -25.16 14.67 -18.25
CA VAL A 38 -25.48 15.44 -17.05
C VAL A 38 -24.19 15.93 -16.43
N TYR A 39 -24.09 17.25 -16.25
CA TYR A 39 -22.97 17.90 -15.58
C TYR A 39 -23.47 19.04 -14.69
N GLN A 40 -22.64 19.42 -13.71
CA GLN A 40 -22.92 20.53 -12.81
C GLN A 40 -22.47 21.85 -13.42
N SER A 41 -23.30 22.89 -13.34
CA SER A 41 -22.94 24.28 -13.70
C SER A 41 -22.69 25.16 -12.46
N ALA A 42 -23.33 24.84 -11.33
CA ALA A 42 -23.16 25.56 -10.07
C ALA A 42 -23.48 24.67 -8.86
N TYR A 43 -23.02 25.08 -7.68
CA TYR A 43 -23.40 24.47 -6.40
C TYR A 43 -23.70 25.51 -5.33
N GLN A 44 -24.31 25.07 -4.23
CA GLN A 44 -24.41 25.83 -2.98
C GLN A 44 -24.29 24.90 -1.79
N VAL A 45 -23.40 25.22 -0.86
CA VAL A 45 -23.18 24.51 0.41
C VAL A 45 -23.70 25.34 1.56
N ARG A 46 -24.34 24.68 2.53
CA ARG A 46 -24.71 25.27 3.82
C ARG A 46 -24.13 24.47 4.96
N VAL A 47 -23.70 25.16 6.00
CA VAL A 47 -23.20 24.57 7.24
C VAL A 47 -23.87 25.24 8.44
N ALA A 48 -24.26 24.44 9.43
CA ALA A 48 -24.86 24.91 10.67
C ALA A 48 -24.42 24.04 11.87
N ALA A 49 -24.64 24.54 13.08
CA ALA A 49 -24.34 23.82 14.33
C ALA A 49 -25.31 22.64 14.58
N GLU A 50 -26.51 22.69 14.01
CA GLU A 50 -27.55 21.67 14.15
C GLU A 50 -28.26 21.42 12.80
N PRO A 51 -28.79 20.20 12.56
CA PRO A 51 -29.49 19.89 11.31
C PRO A 51 -30.69 20.80 11.04
N ALA A 52 -31.48 21.10 12.07
CA ALA A 52 -32.69 21.92 11.94
C ALA A 52 -32.40 23.36 11.52
N LEU A 53 -31.19 23.86 11.83
CA LEU A 53 -30.76 25.22 11.52
C LEU A 53 -30.32 25.39 10.05
N LEU A 54 -30.10 24.29 9.31
CA LEU A 54 -29.74 24.35 7.88
C LEU A 54 -30.82 24.99 6.99
N ALA A 55 -32.07 25.04 7.48
CA ALA A 55 -33.20 25.68 6.82
C ALA A 55 -33.32 27.18 7.16
N ASN A 56 -32.63 27.67 8.21
CA ASN A 56 -32.71 29.06 8.68
C ASN A 56 -31.46 29.85 8.25
N PRO A 57 -31.57 30.75 7.25
CA PRO A 57 -30.43 31.52 6.75
C PRO A 57 -29.70 32.37 7.81
N GLN A 58 -30.39 32.80 8.88
CA GLN A 58 -29.80 33.62 9.94
C GLN A 58 -29.01 32.80 10.97
N ALA A 59 -29.14 31.46 10.95
CA ALA A 59 -28.49 30.55 11.89
C ALA A 59 -27.39 29.69 11.23
N LEU A 60 -27.06 29.97 9.97
CA LEU A 60 -25.99 29.28 9.25
C LEU A 60 -24.64 29.77 9.75
N LEU A 61 -23.72 28.82 9.97
CA LEU A 61 -22.30 29.10 10.19
C LEU A 61 -21.63 29.48 8.86
N TRP A 62 -22.08 28.87 7.76
CA TRP A 62 -21.60 29.19 6.43
C TRP A 62 -22.69 28.93 5.38
N ASP A 63 -22.80 29.83 4.41
CA ASP A 63 -23.54 29.64 3.16
C ASP A 63 -22.61 30.10 2.04
N SER A 64 -22.26 29.21 1.12
CA SER A 64 -21.40 29.57 -0.02
C SER A 64 -22.10 30.50 -1.02
N GLY A 65 -23.43 30.64 -0.93
CA GLY A 65 -24.24 31.15 -2.02
C GLY A 65 -24.16 30.24 -3.25
N LYS A 66 -24.78 30.68 -4.36
CA LYS A 66 -24.63 29.99 -5.64
C LYS A 66 -23.24 30.25 -6.22
N VAL A 67 -22.40 29.23 -6.25
CA VAL A 67 -21.05 29.29 -6.82
C VAL A 67 -21.08 28.74 -8.25
N PRO A 68 -20.76 29.53 -9.29
CA PRO A 68 -20.70 29.07 -10.68
C PRO A 68 -19.45 28.21 -10.92
N SER A 69 -19.55 26.91 -10.65
CA SER A 69 -18.47 25.95 -10.78
C SER A 69 -19.01 24.54 -11.07
N GLY A 70 -18.34 23.83 -11.98
CA GLY A 70 -18.57 22.41 -12.25
C GLY A 70 -17.83 21.45 -11.31
N ALA A 71 -17.09 21.97 -10.34
CA ALA A 71 -16.38 21.16 -9.35
C ALA A 71 -17.34 20.58 -8.30
N SER A 72 -17.26 19.29 -8.07
CA SER A 72 -18.06 18.57 -7.06
C SER A 72 -17.19 17.77 -6.09
N ILE A 73 -15.87 17.90 -6.20
CA ILE A 73 -14.90 17.25 -5.33
C ILE A 73 -14.03 18.33 -4.68
N HIS A 74 -13.64 18.09 -3.44
CA HIS A 74 -12.65 18.88 -2.70
C HIS A 74 -12.99 20.37 -2.49
N GLN A 75 -14.27 20.73 -2.37
CA GLN A 75 -14.67 22.10 -2.08
C GLN A 75 -14.31 22.48 -0.64
N VAL A 76 -13.41 23.45 -0.49
CA VAL A 76 -12.88 23.85 0.82
C VAL A 76 -13.94 24.61 1.62
N TYR A 77 -14.15 24.21 2.87
CA TYR A 77 -14.97 24.94 3.81
C TYR A 77 -14.49 26.39 3.96
N GLY A 78 -15.39 27.34 3.72
CA GLY A 78 -15.11 28.78 3.73
C GLY A 78 -15.77 29.56 4.88
N GLY A 79 -16.24 28.87 5.92
CA GLY A 79 -16.86 29.51 7.08
C GLY A 79 -15.86 29.95 8.17
N PRO A 80 -16.37 30.37 9.35
CA PRO A 80 -15.55 30.76 10.50
C PRO A 80 -14.62 29.63 10.98
N PRO A 81 -13.54 29.96 11.71
CA PRO A 81 -12.63 28.97 12.31
C PRO A 81 -13.37 27.89 13.10
N LEU A 82 -12.98 26.64 12.90
CA LEU A 82 -13.59 25.48 13.55
C LEU A 82 -13.04 25.33 14.97
N THR A 83 -13.92 24.97 15.90
CA THR A 83 -13.59 24.72 17.33
C THR A 83 -13.42 23.24 17.62
N SER A 84 -12.51 22.91 18.54
CA SER A 84 -12.27 21.55 19.05
C SER A 84 -13.53 20.90 19.61
N GLY A 85 -13.75 19.63 19.30
CA GLY A 85 -14.91 18.83 19.75
C GLY A 85 -16.27 19.30 19.22
N ALA A 86 -16.34 20.33 18.37
CA ALA A 86 -17.58 20.81 17.79
C ALA A 86 -17.99 19.97 16.58
N ARG A 87 -19.30 19.70 16.45
CA ARG A 87 -19.90 19.05 15.28
C ARG A 87 -20.52 20.11 14.36
N TYR A 88 -20.35 19.91 13.06
CA TYR A 88 -20.86 20.76 12.00
C TYR A 88 -21.71 19.92 11.07
N TYR A 89 -22.94 20.37 10.83
CA TYR A 89 -23.86 19.73 9.88
C TYR A 89 -23.84 20.51 8.58
N TRP A 90 -23.88 19.80 7.46
CA TRP A 90 -23.85 20.41 6.13
C TRP A 90 -24.75 19.72 5.13
N GLN A 91 -25.15 20.47 4.12
CA GLN A 91 -25.88 19.97 2.97
C GLN A 91 -25.46 20.74 1.72
N VAL A 92 -25.73 20.15 0.55
CA VAL A 92 -25.41 20.75 -0.74
C VAL A 92 -26.58 20.61 -1.71
N ARG A 93 -26.74 21.59 -2.59
CA ARG A 93 -27.58 21.49 -3.78
C ARG A 93 -26.81 21.97 -5.00
N VAL A 94 -27.26 21.55 -6.18
CA VAL A 94 -26.56 21.81 -7.44
C VAL A 94 -27.50 22.34 -8.51
N TRP A 95 -26.92 22.96 -9.54
CA TRP A 95 -27.57 23.28 -10.79
C TRP A 95 -26.94 22.44 -11.90
N ASP A 96 -27.75 21.84 -12.76
CA ASP A 96 -27.27 21.15 -13.95
C ASP A 96 -26.88 22.13 -15.07
N GLY A 97 -26.37 21.61 -16.19
CA GLY A 97 -26.01 22.39 -17.38
C GLY A 97 -27.13 23.32 -17.89
N PRO A 98 -28.35 22.80 -18.12
CA PRO A 98 -29.52 23.62 -18.47
C PRO A 98 -29.99 24.62 -17.40
N GLY A 99 -29.53 24.48 -16.16
CA GLY A 99 -29.83 25.39 -15.05
C GLY A 99 -30.96 24.93 -14.12
N ALA A 100 -31.42 23.69 -14.23
CA ALA A 100 -32.37 23.09 -13.30
C ALA A 100 -31.69 22.83 -11.94
N VAL A 101 -32.41 23.10 -10.85
CA VAL A 101 -31.90 23.00 -9.48
C VAL A 101 -32.25 21.64 -8.89
N SER A 102 -31.30 21.00 -8.21
CA SER A 102 -31.58 19.82 -7.40
C SER A 102 -32.34 20.18 -6.12
N ALA A 103 -32.94 19.19 -5.47
CA ALA A 103 -33.25 19.29 -4.06
C ALA A 103 -31.93 19.46 -3.25
N TRP A 104 -32.04 19.93 -2.01
CA TRP A 104 -30.94 19.78 -1.05
C TRP A 104 -30.67 18.29 -0.83
N SER A 105 -29.40 17.94 -0.66
CA SER A 105 -29.00 16.62 -0.18
C SER A 105 -29.55 16.37 1.23
N ASP A 106 -29.59 15.11 1.63
CA ASP A 106 -29.70 14.80 3.05
C ASP A 106 -28.53 15.45 3.82
N PRO A 107 -28.75 15.97 5.05
CA PRO A 107 -27.68 16.52 5.87
C PRO A 107 -26.63 15.46 6.21
N ALA A 108 -25.37 15.81 6.01
CA ALA A 108 -24.20 15.09 6.53
C ALA A 108 -23.54 15.92 7.64
N TRP A 109 -22.50 15.38 8.28
CA TRP A 109 -21.77 16.11 9.31
C TRP A 109 -20.27 15.82 9.28
N TRP A 110 -19.50 16.61 10.03
CA TRP A 110 -18.18 16.21 10.52
C TRP A 110 -18.03 16.74 11.95
N GLU A 111 -17.18 16.11 12.74
CA GLU A 111 -16.90 16.54 14.11
C GLU A 111 -15.40 16.66 14.33
N MET A 112 -14.98 17.78 14.91
CA MET A 112 -13.57 18.09 15.13
C MET A 112 -12.98 17.28 16.29
N GLY A 113 -11.70 16.94 16.17
CA GLY A 113 -10.91 16.42 17.27
C GLY A 113 -10.52 17.51 18.26
N LEU A 114 -9.48 17.23 19.06
CA LEU A 114 -8.74 18.25 19.80
C LEU A 114 -7.70 18.85 18.84
N LEU A 115 -7.77 20.16 18.61
CA LEU A 115 -7.00 20.83 17.55
C LEU A 115 -5.65 21.33 18.04
N GLU A 116 -5.57 21.71 19.31
CA GLU A 116 -4.36 22.29 19.89
C GLU A 116 -3.91 21.51 21.13
N PRO A 117 -2.60 21.47 21.45
CA PRO A 117 -2.10 20.83 22.66
C PRO A 117 -2.76 21.35 23.95
N ALA A 118 -3.20 22.61 23.97
CA ALA A 118 -3.88 23.24 25.10
C ALA A 118 -5.31 22.71 25.34
N ASP A 119 -5.92 22.02 24.37
CA ASP A 119 -7.23 21.38 24.52
C ASP A 119 -7.16 20.09 25.37
N TRP A 120 -5.95 19.61 25.65
CA TRP A 120 -5.70 18.47 26.52
C TRP A 120 -5.53 18.90 27.97
N GLN A 121 -6.44 18.42 28.82
CA GLN A 121 -6.31 18.44 30.28
C GLN A 121 -5.61 17.18 30.81
N ALA A 122 -5.62 16.10 30.02
CA ALA A 122 -5.00 14.83 30.41
C ALA A 122 -3.47 14.88 30.46
N GLN A 123 -2.90 14.00 31.29
CA GLN A 123 -1.46 13.79 31.45
C GLN A 123 -1.07 12.43 30.86
N TRP A 124 0.17 12.32 30.39
CA TRP A 124 0.71 11.02 30.00
C TRP A 124 0.94 10.18 31.25
N ILE A 125 0.40 8.97 31.27
CA ILE A 125 0.52 8.06 32.41
C ILE A 125 1.19 6.74 32.04
N THR A 126 1.97 6.18 32.98
CA THR A 126 2.67 4.90 32.85
C THR A 126 2.60 4.13 34.17
N PRO A 127 2.67 2.78 34.18
CA PRO A 127 2.87 2.05 35.42
C PRO A 127 4.08 2.55 36.20
N ALA A 128 3.94 2.70 37.53
CA ALA A 128 5.01 3.22 38.38
C ALA A 128 6.12 2.20 38.71
N TRP A 129 5.94 0.92 38.36
CA TRP A 129 6.98 -0.09 38.58
C TRP A 129 8.10 0.02 37.54
N GLU A 130 9.25 -0.58 37.87
CA GLU A 130 10.38 -0.69 36.95
C GLU A 130 10.22 -1.90 36.04
N GLU A 131 10.53 -1.72 34.77
CA GLU A 131 10.52 -2.76 33.74
C GLU A 131 11.89 -2.82 33.08
N ASP A 132 12.32 -4.02 32.66
CA ASP A 132 13.46 -4.16 31.75
C ASP A 132 12.96 -3.94 30.31
N PRO A 133 13.30 -2.81 29.65
CA PRO A 133 12.81 -2.51 28.31
C PRO A 133 13.45 -3.40 27.22
N GLU A 134 14.52 -4.12 27.54
CA GLU A 134 15.15 -5.08 26.64
C GLU A 134 14.42 -6.44 26.59
N GLN A 135 13.47 -6.66 27.50
CA GLN A 135 12.63 -7.86 27.54
C GLN A 135 11.19 -7.54 27.18
N GLU A 136 10.48 -8.55 26.69
CA GLU A 136 9.01 -8.49 26.60
C GLU A 136 8.44 -8.49 28.02
N GLN A 137 7.55 -7.54 28.28
CA GLN A 137 6.87 -7.41 29.57
C GLN A 137 5.39 -7.75 29.42
N PRO A 138 4.70 -8.17 30.51
CA PRO A 138 3.26 -8.29 30.48
C PRO A 138 2.60 -6.98 30.10
N ALA A 139 1.60 -7.02 29.22
CA ALA A 139 0.81 -5.85 28.86
C ALA A 139 0.06 -5.34 30.11
N PRO A 140 0.32 -4.12 30.60
CA PRO A 140 -0.32 -3.64 31.81
C PRO A 140 -1.80 -3.33 31.56
N LEU A 141 -2.64 -3.69 32.52
CA LEU A 141 -4.00 -3.18 32.66
C LEU A 141 -3.92 -1.87 33.47
N LEU A 142 -4.58 -0.82 32.99
CA LEU A 142 -4.68 0.49 33.64
C LEU A 142 -6.15 0.81 33.83
N ARG A 143 -6.59 1.26 35.01
CA ARG A 143 -8.00 1.61 35.26
C ARG A 143 -8.18 2.83 36.14
N THR A 144 -9.35 3.46 36.00
CA THR A 144 -9.90 4.44 36.95
C THR A 144 -11.41 4.23 37.11
N VAL A 145 -11.96 4.72 38.23
CA VAL A 145 -13.40 4.77 38.52
C VAL A 145 -13.80 6.23 38.68
N PHE A 146 -14.95 6.61 38.14
CA PHE A 146 -15.47 7.97 38.19
C PHE A 146 -16.99 7.97 38.29
N SER A 147 -17.56 9.09 38.72
CA SER A 147 -19.01 9.27 38.81
C SER A 147 -19.50 10.34 37.85
N LEU A 148 -20.69 10.13 37.28
CA LEU A 148 -21.39 11.11 36.43
C LEU A 148 -22.71 11.53 37.10
N ASP A 149 -22.88 12.83 37.31
CA ASP A 149 -23.98 13.37 38.14
C ASP A 149 -25.26 13.72 37.37
N GLY A 150 -25.33 13.38 36.08
CA GLY A 150 -26.44 13.77 35.21
C GLY A 150 -26.60 12.88 33.98
N GLU A 151 -27.66 13.15 33.22
CA GLU A 151 -27.95 12.46 31.97
C GLU A 151 -26.98 12.92 30.86
N VAL A 152 -26.33 11.94 30.21
CA VAL A 152 -25.33 12.19 29.15
C VAL A 152 -26.04 12.48 27.83
N ALA A 153 -25.80 13.67 27.27
CA ALA A 153 -26.24 14.01 25.92
C ALA A 153 -25.21 13.57 24.85
N ARG A 154 -23.92 13.65 25.18
CA ARG A 154 -22.81 13.31 24.28
C ARG A 154 -21.58 12.93 25.09
N ALA A 155 -20.82 11.93 24.64
CA ALA A 155 -19.52 11.63 25.22
C ALA A 155 -18.49 11.25 24.16
N ARG A 156 -17.28 11.83 24.28
CA ARG A 156 -16.17 11.61 23.35
C ARG A 156 -14.93 11.16 24.09
N LEU A 157 -14.38 10.02 23.68
CA LEU A 157 -13.09 9.55 24.16
C LEU A 157 -12.02 9.90 23.13
N TYR A 158 -11.05 10.72 23.53
CA TYR A 158 -9.83 10.98 22.77
C TYR A 158 -8.69 10.19 23.41
N VAL A 159 -8.00 9.35 22.64
CA VAL A 159 -6.99 8.45 23.20
C VAL A 159 -5.87 8.18 22.22
N THR A 160 -4.66 8.02 22.77
CA THR A 160 -3.46 7.56 22.08
C THR A 160 -2.52 6.86 23.06
N ALA A 161 -1.46 6.24 22.55
CA ALA A 161 -0.46 5.56 23.36
C ALA A 161 0.96 5.71 22.81
N LEU A 162 1.94 5.71 23.71
CA LEU A 162 3.34 5.38 23.41
C LEU A 162 3.45 3.86 23.43
N GLY A 163 3.12 3.23 22.31
CA GLY A 163 2.83 1.79 22.23
C GLY A 163 1.56 1.57 21.44
N LEU A 164 0.83 0.51 21.81
CA LEU A 164 -0.54 0.26 21.36
C LEU A 164 -1.49 0.32 22.54
N TYR A 165 -2.79 0.44 22.28
CA TYR A 165 -3.80 0.29 23.32
C TYR A 165 -5.06 -0.43 22.85
N THR A 166 -5.77 -0.99 23.83
CA THR A 166 -7.21 -1.26 23.78
C THR A 166 -7.89 -0.59 24.97
N CYS A 167 -9.15 -0.18 24.84
CA CYS A 167 -9.91 0.46 25.91
C CYS A 167 -11.21 -0.28 26.18
N GLU A 168 -11.67 -0.23 27.44
CA GLU A 168 -12.97 -0.71 27.88
C GLU A 168 -13.64 0.35 28.77
N ILE A 169 -14.96 0.48 28.64
CA ILE A 169 -15.81 1.27 29.54
C ILE A 169 -16.89 0.34 30.07
N ASN A 170 -17.00 0.24 31.40
CA ASN A 170 -18.00 -0.59 32.07
C ASN A 170 -18.04 -2.05 31.57
N GLY A 171 -16.87 -2.65 31.32
CA GLY A 171 -16.75 -4.02 30.80
C GLY A 171 -16.95 -4.19 29.29
N GLU A 172 -17.21 -3.11 28.55
CA GLU A 172 -17.42 -3.14 27.11
C GLU A 172 -16.25 -2.50 26.36
N ARG A 173 -15.73 -3.17 25.32
CA ARG A 173 -14.66 -2.64 24.47
C ARG A 173 -15.08 -1.34 23.79
N VAL A 174 -14.21 -0.34 23.82
CA VAL A 174 -14.41 0.92 23.10
C VAL A 174 -13.99 0.77 21.64
N GLY A 175 -14.95 0.94 20.73
CA GLY A 175 -14.74 0.79 19.30
C GLY A 175 -14.25 -0.60 18.89
N ASP A 176 -13.79 -0.71 17.64
CA ASP A 176 -13.32 -1.97 17.08
C ASP A 176 -11.94 -1.87 16.41
N TYR A 177 -11.29 -0.70 16.51
CA TYR A 177 -9.98 -0.43 15.90
C TYR A 177 -8.92 -1.31 16.54
N LEU A 178 -8.06 -1.88 15.70
CA LEU A 178 -6.96 -2.75 16.08
C LEU A 178 -5.64 -2.01 15.96
N LEU A 179 -4.64 -2.43 16.73
CA LEU A 179 -3.29 -1.88 16.68
C LEU A 179 -3.27 -0.34 16.78
N ALA A 180 -4.22 0.25 17.52
CA ALA A 180 -4.28 1.69 17.75
C ALA A 180 -3.14 2.12 18.67
N PRO A 181 -2.47 3.27 18.45
CA PRO A 181 -2.84 4.34 17.53
C PRO A 181 -2.25 4.21 16.11
N GLY A 182 -1.75 3.04 15.72
CA GLY A 182 -1.04 2.82 14.46
C GLY A 182 0.47 3.09 14.58
N TRP A 183 1.14 3.18 13.44
CA TRP A 183 2.57 3.41 13.33
C TRP A 183 2.87 4.71 12.58
N THR A 184 3.41 5.68 13.31
CA THR A 184 3.91 6.94 12.76
C THR A 184 5.36 7.17 13.17
N SER A 185 5.96 8.24 12.67
CA SER A 185 7.21 8.77 13.20
C SER A 185 6.96 9.42 14.57
N TYR A 186 6.77 8.60 15.63
CA TYR A 186 6.26 9.00 16.97
C TYR A 186 6.88 10.27 17.57
N HIS A 187 8.15 10.53 17.27
CA HIS A 187 8.90 11.69 17.75
C HIS A 187 8.54 13.02 17.06
N LYS A 188 7.86 12.96 15.91
CA LYS A 188 7.39 14.10 15.12
C LYS A 188 5.87 14.14 15.01
N ARG A 189 5.22 12.97 14.97
CA ARG A 189 3.77 12.83 14.77
C ARG A 189 3.26 11.60 15.52
N LEU A 190 2.20 11.76 16.29
CA LEU A 190 1.51 10.67 17.01
C LEU A 190 0.00 10.84 16.89
N GLN A 191 -0.67 9.82 16.37
CA GLN A 191 -2.09 9.90 16.03
C GLN A 191 -2.99 9.74 17.26
N VAL A 192 -4.09 10.49 17.27
CA VAL A 192 -5.13 10.43 18.31
C VAL A 192 -6.43 9.91 17.69
N GLN A 193 -7.00 8.87 18.29
CA GLN A 193 -8.31 8.35 17.91
C GLN A 193 -9.42 9.02 18.71
N SER A 194 -10.59 9.13 18.10
CA SER A 194 -11.80 9.70 18.70
C SER A 194 -12.93 8.70 18.63
N TYR A 195 -13.62 8.46 19.75
CA TYR A 195 -14.74 7.52 19.83
C TYR A 195 -15.99 8.20 20.39
N ASP A 196 -17.16 7.84 19.86
CA ASP A 196 -18.44 8.13 20.49
C ASP A 196 -18.74 7.03 21.51
N VAL A 197 -18.78 7.38 22.79
CA VAL A 197 -18.94 6.43 23.90
C VAL A 197 -20.16 6.72 24.77
N ALA A 198 -21.07 7.59 24.30
CA ALA A 198 -22.22 8.01 25.11
C ALA A 198 -23.08 6.82 25.58
N ALA A 199 -23.28 5.83 24.71
CA ALA A 199 -24.08 4.64 25.01
C ALA A 199 -23.42 3.66 26.01
N GLN A 200 -22.12 3.79 26.27
CA GLN A 200 -21.38 2.92 27.20
C GLN A 200 -21.35 3.49 28.62
N LEU A 201 -21.80 4.74 28.80
CA LEU A 201 -21.83 5.43 30.08
C LEU A 201 -23.20 5.31 30.75
N ARG A 202 -23.21 5.44 32.07
CA ARG A 202 -24.44 5.45 32.88
C ARG A 202 -24.37 6.52 33.97
N PRO A 203 -25.52 6.99 34.50
CA PRO A 203 -25.53 7.83 35.69
C PRO A 203 -24.87 7.12 36.89
N GLY A 204 -24.19 7.88 37.75
CA GLY A 204 -23.46 7.34 38.90
C GLY A 204 -22.10 6.74 38.50
N GLU A 205 -21.71 5.65 39.16
CA GLU A 205 -20.37 5.06 39.01
C GLU A 205 -20.16 4.36 37.66
N ASN A 206 -19.03 4.70 37.05
CA ASN A 206 -18.50 4.14 35.82
C ASN A 206 -17.03 3.76 36.03
N ALA A 207 -16.54 2.82 35.25
CA ALA A 207 -15.12 2.51 35.16
C ALA A 207 -14.63 2.60 33.73
N LEU A 208 -13.38 3.04 33.58
CA LEU A 208 -12.69 3.12 32.32
C LEU A 208 -11.33 2.45 32.47
N GLY A 209 -11.01 1.58 31.52
CA GLY A 209 -9.82 0.76 31.51
C GLY A 209 -9.09 0.82 30.17
N ALA A 210 -7.78 0.62 30.21
CA ALA A 210 -6.95 0.44 29.03
C ALA A 210 -5.93 -0.69 29.24
N ILE A 211 -5.57 -1.37 28.14
CA ILE A 211 -4.44 -2.30 28.09
C ILE A 211 -3.39 -1.69 27.18
N LEU A 212 -2.12 -1.65 27.59
CA LEU A 212 -1.03 -1.14 26.74
C LEU A 212 -0.20 -2.27 26.13
N GLY A 213 0.04 -2.19 24.82
CA GLY A 213 0.95 -3.06 24.09
C GLY A 213 2.24 -2.34 23.68
N GLU A 214 3.31 -3.09 23.41
CA GLU A 214 4.60 -2.48 23.05
C GLU A 214 4.62 -1.91 21.64
N GLY A 215 3.93 -2.60 20.72
CA GLY A 215 3.79 -2.23 19.32
C GLY A 215 5.11 -1.89 18.63
N TRP A 216 5.02 -0.94 17.70
CA TRP A 216 6.18 -0.37 17.01
C TRP A 216 6.98 0.60 17.87
N TYR A 217 6.40 1.14 18.95
CA TYR A 217 7.05 2.16 19.78
C TYR A 217 8.24 1.60 20.58
N ARG A 218 7.98 0.52 21.34
CA ARG A 218 8.96 -0.14 22.23
C ARG A 218 9.34 -1.54 21.74
N GLY A 219 8.45 -2.21 21.00
CA GLY A 219 8.68 -3.57 20.54
C GLY A 219 9.87 -3.70 19.58
N ARG A 220 10.22 -4.95 19.28
CA ARG A 220 11.32 -5.30 18.38
C ARG A 220 10.95 -4.97 16.93
N ILE A 221 11.71 -4.07 16.29
CA ILE A 221 11.54 -3.65 14.89
C ILE A 221 12.92 -3.55 14.22
N GLY A 222 13.05 -4.07 13.01
CA GLY A 222 14.28 -3.95 12.19
C GLY A 222 14.25 -4.86 10.96
N ALA A 223 15.33 -4.90 10.20
CA ALA A 223 15.46 -5.69 8.96
C ALA A 223 16.55 -6.78 9.05
N LEU A 224 17.35 -6.79 10.12
CA LEU A 224 18.47 -7.72 10.35
C LEU A 224 18.39 -8.37 11.75
N GLY A 225 17.20 -8.83 12.15
CA GLY A 225 16.95 -9.44 13.45
C GLY A 225 16.22 -8.53 14.44
N GLY A 226 16.17 -7.22 14.17
CA GLY A 226 15.38 -6.26 14.93
C GLY A 226 16.00 -5.87 16.27
N GLN A 227 15.81 -4.60 16.64
CA GLN A 227 16.13 -4.10 17.98
C GLN A 227 14.87 -3.54 18.63
N ARG A 228 14.82 -3.60 19.95
CA ARG A 228 13.73 -3.01 20.74
C ARG A 228 13.95 -1.50 20.89
N ARG A 229 12.93 -0.80 21.42
CA ARG A 229 12.98 0.63 21.77
C ARG A 229 13.21 1.55 20.57
N ALA A 230 12.55 1.23 19.46
CA ALA A 230 12.59 2.00 18.22
C ALA A 230 12.33 3.50 18.43
N TYR A 231 11.43 3.86 19.33
CA TYR A 231 11.07 5.25 19.62
C TYR A 231 11.27 5.62 21.10
N GLY A 232 10.96 4.70 22.02
CA GLY A 232 11.22 4.89 23.45
C GLY A 232 11.14 3.60 24.25
N ASP A 233 11.30 3.71 25.57
CA ASP A 233 11.45 2.58 26.50
C ASP A 233 10.33 2.43 27.53
N ARG A 234 9.53 3.49 27.73
CA ARG A 234 8.36 3.46 28.62
C ARG A 234 7.07 3.52 27.81
N LEU A 235 6.14 2.60 28.09
CA LEU A 235 4.77 2.70 27.57
C LEU A 235 4.06 3.88 28.22
N GLY A 236 3.12 4.49 27.50
CA GLY A 236 2.36 5.62 27.99
C GLY A 236 0.95 5.64 27.43
N LEU A 237 -0.02 6.04 28.25
CA LEU A 237 -1.40 6.32 27.85
C LEU A 237 -1.66 7.82 27.96
N LEU A 238 -2.31 8.40 26.94
CA LEU A 238 -2.93 9.72 27.05
C LEU A 238 -4.40 9.57 26.66
N LEU A 239 -5.29 9.90 27.58
CA LEU A 239 -6.72 9.65 27.42
C LEU A 239 -7.54 10.78 28.04
N GLN A 240 -8.50 11.29 27.30
CA GLN A 240 -9.45 12.32 27.74
C GLN A 240 -10.86 11.97 27.28
N LEU A 241 -11.75 11.71 28.24
CA LEU A 241 -13.18 11.58 28.03
C LEU A 241 -13.84 12.93 28.31
N VAL A 242 -14.58 13.45 27.33
CA VAL A 242 -15.38 14.68 27.45
C VAL A 242 -16.85 14.30 27.42
N VAL A 243 -17.57 14.59 28.50
CA VAL A 243 -19.00 14.28 28.66
C VAL A 243 -19.77 15.59 28.66
N THR A 244 -20.70 15.77 27.72
CA THR A 244 -21.67 16.86 27.71
C THR A 244 -23.00 16.33 28.23
N TYR A 245 -23.53 16.97 29.27
CA TYR A 245 -24.83 16.64 29.85
C TYR A 245 -25.98 17.32 29.09
N VAL A 246 -27.21 16.85 29.31
CA VAL A 246 -28.45 17.42 28.71
C VAL A 246 -28.65 18.90 29.08
N ASP A 247 -28.18 19.33 30.26
CA ASP A 247 -28.24 20.74 30.70
C ASP A 247 -27.16 21.63 30.07
N GLY A 248 -26.27 21.07 29.26
CA GLY A 248 -25.18 21.76 28.57
C GLY A 248 -23.88 21.86 29.37
N SER A 249 -23.85 21.42 30.63
CA SER A 249 -22.60 21.35 31.40
C SER A 249 -21.66 20.25 30.87
N VAL A 250 -20.36 20.36 31.18
CA VAL A 250 -19.33 19.44 30.68
C VAL A 250 -18.50 18.88 31.83
N ALA A 251 -18.33 17.56 31.84
CA ALA A 251 -17.39 16.86 32.71
C ALA A 251 -16.22 16.27 31.92
N TYR A 252 -15.07 16.16 32.59
CA TYR A 252 -13.85 15.60 32.04
C TYR A 252 -13.39 14.43 32.91
N VAL A 253 -13.03 13.32 32.28
CA VAL A 253 -12.30 12.22 32.92
C VAL A 253 -11.00 12.05 32.15
N VAL A 254 -9.88 12.15 32.85
CA VAL A 254 -8.56 12.25 32.22
C VAL A 254 -7.62 11.17 32.73
N SER A 255 -6.59 10.85 31.95
CA SER A 255 -5.43 10.11 32.43
C SER A 255 -4.58 11.00 33.35
N ASP A 256 -4.47 10.62 34.62
CA ASP A 256 -3.74 11.32 35.68
C ASP A 256 -3.33 10.34 36.81
N GLU A 257 -2.90 10.85 37.96
CA GLU A 257 -2.47 10.06 39.12
C GLU A 257 -3.61 9.27 39.81
N SER A 258 -4.88 9.50 39.47
CA SER A 258 -6.02 8.74 40.03
C SER A 258 -6.08 7.30 39.50
N TRP A 259 -5.35 7.01 38.42
CA TRP A 259 -5.32 5.71 37.80
C TRP A 259 -4.45 4.72 38.57
N GLN A 260 -4.77 3.45 38.40
CA GLN A 260 -4.00 2.33 38.95
C GLN A 260 -3.64 1.35 37.84
N ALA A 261 -2.59 0.55 38.05
CA ALA A 261 -2.14 -0.44 37.08
C ALA A 261 -1.80 -1.81 37.70
N THR A 262 -1.86 -2.86 36.89
CA THR A 262 -1.36 -4.20 37.23
C THR A 262 -0.85 -4.91 35.98
N PRO A 263 0.10 -5.85 36.07
CA PRO A 263 0.41 -6.76 34.97
C PRO A 263 -0.85 -7.53 34.52
N GLY A 264 -1.10 -7.58 33.21
CA GLY A 264 -2.26 -8.24 32.62
C GLY A 264 -2.05 -9.72 32.24
N PRO A 265 -3.09 -10.37 31.68
CA PRO A 265 -3.02 -11.75 31.22
C PRO A 265 -2.18 -11.94 29.95
N ILE A 266 -2.01 -10.90 29.14
CA ILE A 266 -1.04 -10.89 28.04
C ILE A 266 0.36 -10.79 28.67
N ARG A 267 1.10 -11.89 28.68
CA ARG A 267 2.41 -12.02 29.34
C ARG A 267 3.56 -11.53 28.49
N ALA A 268 3.38 -11.54 27.17
CA ALA A 268 4.28 -10.98 26.18
C ALA A 268 3.50 -10.75 24.89
N ALA A 269 3.76 -9.65 24.20
CA ALA A 269 3.21 -9.41 22.87
C ALA A 269 4.14 -8.54 22.04
N GLY A 270 4.52 -9.04 20.86
CA GLY A 270 5.35 -8.32 19.91
C GLY A 270 4.89 -8.59 18.49
N ILE A 271 5.02 -7.57 17.63
CA ILE A 271 4.55 -7.61 16.23
C ILE A 271 5.13 -8.81 15.47
N TYR A 272 6.41 -9.14 15.68
CA TYR A 272 7.07 -10.25 14.97
C TYR A 272 6.92 -11.61 15.65
N ASP A 273 6.93 -11.65 16.98
CA ASP A 273 7.10 -12.89 17.73
C ASP A 273 5.78 -13.58 18.12
N GLY A 274 4.69 -12.82 18.17
CA GLY A 274 3.37 -13.30 18.58
C GLY A 274 2.97 -12.86 19.97
N GLU A 275 1.91 -13.46 20.49
CA GLU A 275 1.33 -13.13 21.78
C GLU A 275 1.26 -14.37 22.70
N THR A 276 1.73 -14.22 23.94
CA THR A 276 1.57 -15.21 24.99
C THR A 276 0.54 -14.71 26.00
N TYR A 277 -0.60 -15.41 26.08
CA TYR A 277 -1.71 -15.08 26.96
C TYR A 277 -1.91 -16.20 27.99
N ASP A 278 -1.92 -15.85 29.28
CA ASP A 278 -2.26 -16.78 30.36
C ASP A 278 -3.56 -16.37 31.02
N ALA A 279 -4.62 -17.10 30.70
CA ALA A 279 -5.97 -16.78 31.13
C ALA A 279 -6.18 -16.96 32.64
N ARG A 280 -5.25 -17.64 33.34
CA ARG A 280 -5.26 -17.74 34.80
C ARG A 280 -4.95 -16.41 35.48
N HIS A 281 -4.32 -15.47 34.77
CA HIS A 281 -4.04 -14.11 35.21
C HIS A 281 -5.11 -13.10 34.81
N ALA A 282 -6.16 -13.52 34.08
CA ALA A 282 -7.26 -12.63 33.74
C ALA A 282 -8.01 -12.21 35.00
N GLN A 283 -8.43 -10.95 35.07
CA GLN A 283 -9.20 -10.38 36.18
C GLN A 283 -10.60 -10.01 35.65
N PRO A 284 -11.58 -10.93 35.66
CA PRO A 284 -12.92 -10.64 35.16
C PRO A 284 -13.54 -9.43 35.85
N GLY A 285 -14.15 -8.54 35.07
CA GLY A 285 -14.78 -7.33 35.59
C GLY A 285 -13.80 -6.19 35.94
N TRP A 286 -12.49 -6.32 35.66
CA TRP A 286 -11.49 -5.28 36.02
C TRP A 286 -11.85 -3.86 35.54
N SER A 287 -12.53 -3.73 34.40
CA SER A 287 -12.99 -2.47 33.81
C SER A 287 -14.44 -2.12 34.18
N SER A 288 -15.00 -2.76 35.22
CA SER A 288 -16.31 -2.46 35.82
C SER A 288 -16.12 -1.69 37.14
N PRO A 289 -17.08 -0.82 37.53
CA PRO A 289 -16.93 0.05 38.71
C PRO A 289 -16.99 -0.69 40.04
N ASP A 290 -17.66 -1.84 40.11
CA ASP A 290 -17.76 -2.71 41.29
C ASP A 290 -16.49 -3.54 41.55
N PHE A 291 -15.50 -3.48 40.66
CA PHE A 291 -14.24 -4.18 40.83
C PHE A 291 -13.34 -3.51 41.88
N ILE A 292 -12.86 -4.33 42.83
CA ILE A 292 -12.02 -3.90 43.95
C ILE A 292 -10.53 -4.09 43.58
N ALA A 293 -9.84 -2.98 43.27
CA ALA A 293 -8.44 -2.96 42.84
C ALA A 293 -7.45 -2.77 44.00
N THR A 294 -7.58 -3.55 45.08
CA THR A 294 -6.77 -3.36 46.32
C THR A 294 -5.28 -3.64 46.18
N GLU A 295 -4.87 -4.44 45.19
CA GLU A 295 -3.46 -4.81 44.97
C GLU A 295 -2.85 -4.15 43.73
N TRP A 296 -3.57 -3.23 43.10
CA TRP A 296 -3.07 -2.54 41.92
C TRP A 296 -2.08 -1.45 42.32
N SER A 297 -0.99 -1.36 41.56
CA SER A 297 0.07 -0.39 41.77
C SER A 297 -0.36 1.01 41.34
N PRO A 298 0.25 2.06 41.90
CA PRO A 298 0.02 3.43 41.45
C PRO A 298 0.54 3.64 40.01
N ILE A 299 0.08 4.73 39.43
CA ILE A 299 0.56 5.27 38.16
C ILE A 299 1.63 6.35 38.39
N ALA A 300 2.53 6.52 37.44
CA ALA A 300 3.46 7.64 37.35
C ALA A 300 3.12 8.53 36.14
N ILE A 301 3.35 9.84 36.29
CA ILE A 301 3.25 10.80 35.19
C ILE A 301 4.52 10.77 34.34
N LEU A 302 4.35 10.70 33.02
CA LEU A 302 5.45 10.84 32.05
C LEU A 302 5.53 12.29 31.54
N ASP A 303 6.74 12.85 31.57
CA ASP A 303 7.02 14.10 30.87
C ASP A 303 7.25 13.82 29.38
N TYR A 304 6.17 13.88 28.60
CA TYR A 304 6.20 13.67 27.16
C TYR A 304 5.41 14.77 26.43
N PRO A 305 5.96 15.38 25.37
CA PRO A 305 5.32 16.49 24.68
C PRO A 305 4.01 16.10 24.00
N LYS A 306 3.07 17.05 23.96
CA LYS A 306 1.79 16.94 23.25
C LYS A 306 1.80 17.61 21.88
N ALA A 307 2.89 18.30 21.52
CA ALA A 307 2.99 19.07 20.27
C ALA A 307 3.01 18.19 19.01
N GLN A 308 3.42 16.92 19.11
CA GLN A 308 3.34 15.97 18.00
C GLN A 308 1.96 15.30 17.84
N LEU A 309 1.01 15.55 18.74
CA LEU A 309 -0.31 14.92 18.64
C LEU A 309 -1.03 15.46 17.42
N VAL A 310 -1.47 14.53 16.57
CA VAL A 310 -2.26 14.84 15.38
C VAL A 310 -3.53 14.05 15.41
N ALA A 311 -4.64 14.68 15.04
CA ALA A 311 -5.89 13.96 14.86
C ALA A 311 -5.72 12.93 13.73
N TRP A 312 -6.30 11.75 13.92
CA TRP A 312 -6.16 10.63 13.00
C TRP A 312 -6.69 10.96 11.58
N PRO A 313 -5.86 10.90 10.51
CA PRO A 313 -6.25 11.28 9.15
C PRO A 313 -6.55 10.10 8.20
N GLY A 314 -6.31 8.85 8.62
CA GLY A 314 -6.32 7.66 7.74
C GLY A 314 -7.48 6.68 7.94
N PRO A 315 -7.39 5.46 7.40
CA PRO A 315 -8.30 4.34 7.68
C PRO A 315 -7.87 3.49 8.89
N TYR A 316 -8.78 3.13 9.79
CA TYR A 316 -8.45 2.28 10.93
C TYR A 316 -8.18 0.82 10.53
N VAL A 317 -7.26 0.14 11.20
CA VAL A 317 -7.10 -1.32 11.05
C VAL A 317 -8.25 -2.03 11.75
N ARG A 318 -8.89 -2.98 11.06
CA ARG A 318 -10.03 -3.75 11.58
C ARG A 318 -9.93 -5.23 11.23
N ARG A 319 -10.76 -6.05 11.86
CA ARG A 319 -11.07 -7.42 11.39
C ARG A 319 -11.92 -7.31 10.14
N LYS A 320 -11.53 -8.00 9.07
CA LYS A 320 -12.15 -7.80 7.75
C LYS A 320 -12.71 -9.07 7.12
N GLU A 321 -12.02 -10.19 7.26
CA GLU A 321 -12.45 -11.48 6.70
C GLU A 321 -12.22 -12.59 7.72
N GLU A 322 -13.10 -13.60 7.73
CA GLU A 322 -12.94 -14.81 8.52
C GLU A 322 -12.87 -16.02 7.58
N LEU A 323 -11.84 -16.84 7.73
CA LEU A 323 -11.60 -18.02 6.92
C LEU A 323 -11.68 -19.26 7.82
N THR A 324 -12.58 -20.17 7.46
CA THR A 324 -12.64 -21.52 8.05
C THR A 324 -11.59 -22.42 7.40
N PRO A 325 -10.99 -23.37 8.13
CA PRO A 325 -10.05 -24.32 7.55
C PRO A 325 -10.62 -25.05 6.33
N VAL A 326 -9.84 -25.15 5.25
CA VAL A 326 -10.18 -25.99 4.08
C VAL A 326 -9.70 -27.43 4.27
N SER A 327 -8.66 -27.64 5.09
CA SER A 327 -8.23 -28.96 5.51
C SER A 327 -7.47 -28.92 6.84
N THR A 328 -7.44 -30.06 7.54
CA THR A 328 -6.63 -30.27 8.75
C THR A 328 -5.98 -31.65 8.69
N ARG A 329 -4.72 -31.78 9.09
CA ARG A 329 -4.05 -33.08 9.26
C ARG A 329 -3.24 -33.12 10.55
N THR A 330 -3.20 -34.29 11.19
CA THR A 330 -2.28 -34.54 12.30
C THR A 330 -0.93 -35.04 11.77
N VAL A 331 0.17 -34.56 12.34
CA VAL A 331 1.53 -35.01 12.08
C VAL A 331 2.05 -35.92 13.19
N ASP A 332 3.16 -36.62 12.97
CA ASP A 332 3.62 -37.74 13.83
C ASP A 332 3.90 -37.36 15.30
N ASP A 333 4.19 -36.09 15.57
CA ASP A 333 4.42 -35.55 16.92
C ASP A 333 3.12 -35.12 17.64
N GLY A 334 1.96 -35.35 17.01
CA GLY A 334 0.64 -35.02 17.55
C GLY A 334 0.17 -33.59 17.28
N ALA A 335 0.97 -32.75 16.62
CA ALA A 335 0.51 -31.43 16.18
C ALA A 335 -0.50 -31.53 15.03
N MET A 336 -1.36 -30.52 14.92
CA MET A 336 -2.35 -30.40 13.84
C MET A 336 -1.94 -29.28 12.89
N ILE A 337 -1.70 -29.59 11.61
CA ILE A 337 -1.53 -28.61 10.55
C ILE A 337 -2.90 -28.26 9.97
N VAL A 338 -3.20 -26.97 9.89
CA VAL A 338 -4.44 -26.37 9.40
C VAL A 338 -4.11 -25.58 8.13
N ASP A 339 -4.80 -25.84 7.03
CA ASP A 339 -4.74 -25.03 5.79
C ASP A 339 -6.00 -24.18 5.69
N PHE A 340 -5.84 -22.86 5.57
CA PHE A 340 -6.95 -21.92 5.34
C PHE A 340 -7.23 -21.64 3.86
N GLY A 341 -6.42 -22.19 2.95
CA GLY A 341 -6.59 -22.11 1.51
C GLY A 341 -6.08 -20.82 0.87
N GLU A 342 -5.91 -19.75 1.64
CA GLU A 342 -5.45 -18.43 1.18
C GLU A 342 -4.40 -17.87 2.16
N ASN A 343 -3.34 -17.25 1.63
CA ASN A 343 -2.33 -16.56 2.43
C ASN A 343 -2.82 -15.16 2.82
N ILE A 344 -3.02 -14.92 4.11
CA ILE A 344 -3.58 -13.68 4.68
C ILE A 344 -2.60 -13.03 5.66
N ALA A 345 -2.86 -11.77 6.03
CA ALA A 345 -2.27 -11.15 7.21
C ALA A 345 -3.31 -11.02 8.32
N GLY A 346 -2.95 -11.42 9.55
CA GLY A 346 -3.83 -11.39 10.71
C GLY A 346 -3.46 -12.44 11.75
N TRP A 347 -4.45 -13.14 12.29
CA TRP A 347 -4.23 -14.15 13.34
C TRP A 347 -5.29 -15.23 13.30
N VAL A 348 -5.25 -16.15 14.26
CA VAL A 348 -6.29 -17.14 14.49
C VAL A 348 -7.12 -16.81 15.73
N ARG A 349 -8.44 -16.94 15.60
CA ARG A 349 -9.37 -17.03 16.73
C ARG A 349 -9.46 -18.48 17.18
N LEU A 350 -9.20 -18.72 18.47
CA LEU A 350 -9.32 -20.01 19.12
C LEU A 350 -10.59 -20.06 19.96
N GLN A 351 -11.37 -21.13 19.83
CA GLN A 351 -12.37 -21.52 20.81
C GLN A 351 -11.98 -22.89 21.36
N VAL A 352 -11.89 -23.03 22.68
CA VAL A 352 -11.38 -24.25 23.29
C VAL A 352 -11.94 -24.44 24.70
N GLN A 353 -12.09 -25.70 25.11
CA GLN A 353 -12.40 -26.05 26.50
C GLN A 353 -11.41 -27.11 26.94
N GLY A 354 -10.90 -27.01 28.15
CA GLY A 354 -9.90 -27.94 28.65
C GLY A 354 -9.59 -27.71 30.12
N THR A 355 -8.56 -28.39 30.60
CA THR A 355 -8.08 -28.25 31.98
C THR A 355 -7.30 -26.95 32.16
N ALA A 356 -7.42 -26.34 33.35
CA ALA A 356 -6.62 -25.17 33.69
C ALA A 356 -5.12 -25.48 33.56
N GLY A 357 -4.35 -24.56 32.99
CA GLY A 357 -2.91 -24.72 32.74
C GLY A 357 -2.55 -25.45 31.45
N THR A 358 -3.51 -26.06 30.74
CA THR A 358 -3.29 -26.55 29.37
C THR A 358 -2.90 -25.37 28.49
N THR A 359 -1.82 -25.51 27.71
CA THR A 359 -1.37 -24.46 26.79
C THR A 359 -1.53 -24.91 25.34
N VAL A 360 -2.24 -24.11 24.55
CA VAL A 360 -2.35 -24.27 23.09
C VAL A 360 -1.35 -23.32 22.43
N THR A 361 -0.43 -23.87 21.64
CA THR A 361 0.57 -23.13 20.85
C THR A 361 0.16 -23.16 19.38
N MET A 362 0.16 -21.99 18.74
CA MET A 362 -0.23 -21.80 17.33
C MET A 362 0.93 -21.12 16.60
N ARG A 363 1.58 -21.86 15.69
CA ARG A 363 2.68 -21.35 14.84
C ARG A 363 2.17 -21.12 13.43
N HIS A 364 2.60 -20.03 12.80
CA HIS A 364 2.07 -19.60 11.51
C HIS A 364 3.14 -19.70 10.40
N ALA A 365 2.74 -20.06 9.18
CA ALA A 365 3.62 -20.03 8.01
C ALA A 365 2.87 -19.78 6.69
N GLU A 366 3.58 -19.24 5.70
CA GLU A 366 3.04 -19.00 4.36
C GLU A 366 2.94 -20.28 3.51
N VAL A 367 3.91 -21.19 3.69
CA VAL A 367 4.05 -22.42 2.87
C VAL A 367 4.44 -23.62 3.73
N LEU A 368 4.30 -24.81 3.15
CA LEU A 368 4.77 -26.07 3.73
C LEU A 368 6.07 -26.51 3.04
N ASP A 369 6.89 -27.28 3.75
CA ASP A 369 8.04 -27.97 3.15
C ASP A 369 7.63 -29.24 2.39
N ARG A 370 8.62 -29.97 1.85
CA ARG A 370 8.40 -31.20 1.06
C ARG A 370 7.78 -32.34 1.87
N ASP A 371 7.91 -32.34 3.20
CA ASP A 371 7.31 -33.31 4.11
C ASP A 371 5.92 -32.84 4.64
N GLY A 372 5.46 -31.69 4.11
CA GLY A 372 4.21 -31.03 4.46
C GLY A 372 4.22 -30.40 5.84
N ARG A 373 5.38 -30.19 6.48
CA ARG A 373 5.51 -29.48 7.77
C ARG A 373 5.54 -27.97 7.51
N LEU A 374 5.32 -27.16 8.56
CA LEU A 374 5.47 -25.70 8.41
C LEU A 374 6.90 -25.34 8.01
N TYR A 375 7.04 -24.58 6.94
CA TYR A 375 8.31 -23.97 6.58
C TYR A 375 8.39 -22.55 7.18
N THR A 376 9.25 -22.36 8.19
CA THR A 376 9.37 -21.09 8.91
C THR A 376 10.73 -20.41 8.73
N GLU A 377 11.65 -20.97 7.94
CA GLU A 377 13.00 -20.38 7.81
C GLU A 377 12.97 -18.99 7.15
N ASN A 378 12.06 -18.76 6.19
CA ASN A 378 11.90 -17.46 5.54
C ASN A 378 11.29 -16.37 6.46
N LEU A 379 10.79 -16.74 7.64
CA LEU A 379 10.39 -15.79 8.68
C LEU A 379 11.60 -15.16 9.38
N ARG A 380 12.80 -15.71 9.16
CA ARG A 380 14.07 -15.30 9.78
C ARG A 380 13.97 -15.33 11.30
N SER A 381 14.08 -14.18 11.97
CA SER A 381 13.98 -14.11 13.43
C SER A 381 12.55 -13.92 13.97
N ALA A 382 11.55 -13.73 13.11
CA ALA A 382 10.16 -13.62 13.54
C ALA A 382 9.60 -15.01 13.91
N LYS A 383 9.19 -15.20 15.16
CA LYS A 383 8.67 -16.50 15.62
C LYS A 383 7.25 -16.78 15.13
N GLN A 384 6.42 -15.74 14.94
CA GLN A 384 5.00 -15.84 14.63
C GLN A 384 4.24 -16.94 15.42
N THR A 385 4.40 -16.92 16.74
CA THR A 385 3.88 -17.98 17.60
C THR A 385 3.01 -17.39 18.70
N ASP A 386 1.74 -17.76 18.69
CA ASP A 386 0.81 -17.41 19.75
C ASP A 386 0.67 -18.57 20.75
N ARG A 387 0.55 -18.25 22.04
CA ARG A 387 0.39 -19.23 23.13
C ARG A 387 -0.77 -18.82 24.02
N TYR A 388 -1.73 -19.72 24.20
CA TYR A 388 -2.87 -19.51 25.07
C TYR A 388 -2.92 -20.57 26.18
N THR A 389 -2.76 -20.15 27.44
CA THR A 389 -2.89 -21.02 28.61
C THR A 389 -4.28 -20.89 29.21
N LEU A 390 -5.02 -22.01 29.26
CA LEU A 390 -6.41 -22.07 29.69
C LEU A 390 -6.57 -21.82 31.19
N HIS A 391 -7.68 -21.17 31.58
CA HIS A 391 -8.09 -21.08 32.99
C HIS A 391 -9.00 -22.23 33.43
N GLY A 392 -9.51 -23.03 32.49
CA GLY A 392 -10.26 -24.26 32.72
C GLY A 392 -11.72 -24.06 33.15
N ARG A 393 -12.38 -22.97 32.74
CA ARG A 393 -13.78 -22.69 33.14
C ARG A 393 -14.67 -22.50 31.92
N GLY A 394 -15.40 -23.55 31.53
CA GLY A 394 -16.31 -23.50 30.38
C GLY A 394 -15.58 -23.37 29.05
N MET A 395 -16.28 -22.85 28.03
CA MET A 395 -15.71 -22.58 26.72
C MET A 395 -14.94 -21.25 26.77
N GLU A 396 -13.67 -21.30 26.41
CA GLU A 396 -12.77 -20.14 26.37
C GLU A 396 -12.60 -19.66 24.92
N GLN A 397 -12.45 -18.35 24.74
CA GLN A 397 -12.17 -17.73 23.45
C GLN A 397 -10.92 -16.87 23.55
N TYR A 398 -10.07 -16.96 22.52
CA TYR A 398 -8.84 -16.19 22.44
C TYR A 398 -8.65 -15.63 21.04
N GLU A 399 -8.27 -14.35 21.00
CA GLU A 399 -7.66 -13.68 19.86
C GLU A 399 -6.49 -12.82 20.39
N PRO A 400 -5.35 -12.76 19.68
CA PRO A 400 -4.29 -11.82 20.00
C PRO A 400 -4.76 -10.36 19.90
N SER A 401 -4.14 -9.48 20.69
CA SER A 401 -4.45 -8.04 20.73
C SER A 401 -3.38 -7.16 20.09
N PHE A 402 -2.09 -7.53 20.24
CA PHE A 402 -0.96 -6.64 19.91
C PHE A 402 0.07 -7.28 18.95
N THR A 403 -0.38 -8.19 18.09
CA THR A 403 0.44 -8.83 17.05
C THR A 403 -0.36 -9.08 15.78
N PHE A 404 0.33 -9.46 14.70
CA PHE A 404 -0.25 -10.05 13.51
C PHE A 404 0.79 -10.93 12.81
N HIS A 405 0.35 -11.81 11.93
CA HIS A 405 1.14 -12.82 11.23
C HIS A 405 0.77 -12.84 9.75
N GLY A 406 1.70 -13.23 8.88
CA GLY A 406 1.42 -13.50 7.47
C GLY A 406 1.45 -15.00 7.21
N PHE A 407 0.31 -15.61 6.88
CA PHE A 407 0.19 -17.07 6.84
C PHE A 407 -0.98 -17.58 6.00
N ARG A 408 -0.80 -18.82 5.53
CA ARG A 408 -1.87 -19.70 5.03
C ARG A 408 -2.07 -20.91 5.93
N TYR A 409 -0.98 -21.37 6.56
CA TYR A 409 -0.92 -22.59 7.34
C TYR A 409 -0.68 -22.28 8.81
N VAL A 410 -1.31 -23.07 9.69
CA VAL A 410 -1.08 -22.99 11.14
C VAL A 410 -0.83 -24.39 11.71
N GLU A 411 0.23 -24.53 12.50
CA GLU A 411 0.49 -25.71 13.33
C GLU A 411 -0.05 -25.44 14.73
N VAL A 412 -0.93 -26.32 15.20
CA VAL A 412 -1.56 -26.23 16.52
C VAL A 412 -1.09 -27.40 17.37
N GLN A 413 -0.49 -27.10 18.51
CA GLN A 413 -0.02 -28.08 19.48
C GLN A 413 -0.59 -27.78 20.86
N GLY A 414 -0.94 -28.82 21.63
CA GLY A 414 -1.39 -28.67 23.01
C GLY A 414 -0.45 -29.35 23.99
N GLN A 415 -0.23 -28.72 25.14
CA GLN A 415 0.56 -29.27 26.25
C GLN A 415 -0.33 -29.38 27.52
N PRO A 416 -0.46 -30.57 28.15
CA PRO A 416 0.20 -31.84 27.80
C PRO A 416 -0.38 -32.55 26.55
N ALA A 417 -1.58 -32.17 26.10
CA ALA A 417 -2.21 -32.69 24.88
C ALA A 417 -3.15 -31.65 24.27
N LEU A 418 -3.47 -31.80 22.99
CA LEU A 418 -4.38 -30.92 22.26
C LEU A 418 -5.85 -31.24 22.60
N PRO A 419 -6.66 -30.26 23.06
CA PRO A 419 -8.08 -30.49 23.31
C PRO A 419 -8.84 -30.83 22.02
N SER A 420 -9.60 -31.93 22.02
CA SER A 420 -10.27 -32.44 20.81
C SER A 420 -11.42 -31.58 20.30
N ASN A 421 -11.93 -30.66 21.12
CA ASN A 421 -13.08 -29.80 20.81
C ASN A 421 -12.70 -28.39 20.34
N LEU A 422 -11.42 -28.17 20.01
CA LEU A 422 -10.94 -26.86 19.57
C LEU A 422 -11.57 -26.46 18.24
N LYS A 423 -11.86 -25.17 18.08
CA LYS A 423 -12.18 -24.56 16.79
C LYS A 423 -11.19 -23.44 16.52
N ILE A 424 -10.71 -23.38 15.29
CA ILE A 424 -9.78 -22.37 14.83
C ILE A 424 -10.33 -21.68 13.59
N THR A 425 -10.22 -20.35 13.54
CA THR A 425 -10.69 -19.53 12.42
C THR A 425 -9.64 -18.48 12.15
N ALA A 426 -9.15 -18.37 10.91
CA ALA A 426 -8.22 -17.32 10.55
C ALA A 426 -9.00 -16.00 10.36
N VAL A 427 -8.50 -14.93 10.95
CA VAL A 427 -9.08 -13.58 10.91
C VAL A 427 -8.11 -12.68 10.16
N ALA A 428 -8.48 -12.24 8.97
CA ALA A 428 -7.68 -11.27 8.22
C ALA A 428 -7.88 -9.88 8.79
N VAL A 429 -6.78 -9.17 9.03
CA VAL A 429 -6.77 -7.81 9.57
C VAL A 429 -6.02 -6.89 8.62
N TYR A 430 -6.62 -5.76 8.30
CA TYR A 430 -6.02 -4.73 7.46
C TYR A 430 -6.78 -3.41 7.60
N SER A 431 -6.20 -2.35 7.06
CA SER A 431 -6.79 -1.00 7.04
C SER A 431 -8.14 -1.03 6.33
N ASP A 432 -9.14 -0.41 6.94
CA ASP A 432 -10.53 -0.42 6.46
C ASP A 432 -10.72 0.48 5.23
N LEU A 433 -10.25 -0.02 4.10
CA LEU A 433 -10.35 0.62 2.81
C LEU A 433 -11.57 0.12 2.03
N GLU A 434 -12.37 1.05 1.53
CA GLU A 434 -13.47 0.73 0.61
C GLU A 434 -12.89 0.16 -0.71
N PRO A 435 -13.42 -0.95 -1.25
CA PRO A 435 -13.09 -1.39 -2.59
C PRO A 435 -13.36 -0.30 -3.62
N ALA A 436 -12.44 -0.10 -4.57
CA ALA A 436 -12.59 0.91 -5.62
C ALA A 436 -12.94 0.29 -6.97
N GLY A 437 -12.41 -0.87 -7.33
CA GLY A 437 -12.59 -1.43 -8.66
C GLY A 437 -12.69 -2.94 -8.69
N THR A 438 -13.24 -3.43 -9.80
CA THR A 438 -13.32 -4.87 -10.09
C THR A 438 -12.78 -5.13 -11.49
N PHE A 439 -12.16 -6.29 -11.68
CA PHE A 439 -11.70 -6.75 -12.99
C PHE A 439 -11.98 -8.23 -13.15
N ALA A 440 -12.43 -8.64 -14.34
CA ALA A 440 -12.54 -10.03 -14.74
C ALA A 440 -12.39 -10.19 -16.26
N CYS A 441 -11.86 -11.32 -16.71
CA CYS A 441 -11.79 -11.69 -18.12
C CYS A 441 -12.07 -13.18 -18.36
N SER A 442 -12.04 -13.58 -19.63
CA SER A 442 -12.32 -14.97 -20.05
C SER A 442 -11.32 -16.01 -19.58
N ASP A 443 -10.10 -15.63 -19.14
CA ASP A 443 -9.10 -16.57 -18.64
C ASP A 443 -9.10 -16.64 -17.09
N PRO A 444 -9.37 -17.82 -16.49
CA PRO A 444 -9.45 -17.97 -15.04
C PRO A 444 -8.11 -17.78 -14.31
N ARG A 445 -6.97 -17.95 -14.98
CA ARG A 445 -5.62 -17.74 -14.41
C ARG A 445 -5.34 -16.26 -14.22
N ILE A 446 -5.73 -15.42 -15.17
CA ILE A 446 -5.65 -13.95 -15.04
C ILE A 446 -6.60 -13.45 -13.94
N ASN A 447 -7.80 -14.04 -13.84
CA ASN A 447 -8.70 -13.74 -12.73
C ASN A 447 -8.10 -14.15 -11.37
N ARG A 448 -7.34 -15.25 -11.30
CA ARG A 448 -6.58 -15.64 -10.11
C ARG A 448 -5.44 -14.67 -9.82
N LEU A 449 -4.71 -14.21 -10.83
CA LEU A 449 -3.68 -13.17 -10.69
C LEU A 449 -4.26 -11.92 -10.04
N GLN A 450 -5.37 -11.39 -10.55
CA GLN A 450 -6.01 -10.21 -9.98
C GLN A 450 -6.47 -10.43 -8.52
N ARG A 451 -6.98 -11.62 -8.18
CA ARG A 451 -7.31 -11.95 -6.78
C ARG A 451 -6.07 -11.96 -5.88
N ASN A 452 -4.96 -12.54 -6.37
CA ASN A 452 -3.69 -12.57 -5.63
C ASN A 452 -3.14 -11.15 -5.40
N ILE A 453 -3.27 -10.26 -6.39
CA ILE A 453 -2.89 -8.84 -6.28
C ILE A 453 -3.67 -8.17 -5.14
N VAL A 454 -5.00 -8.30 -5.14
CA VAL A 454 -5.85 -7.70 -4.10
C VAL A 454 -5.56 -8.31 -2.72
N ARG A 455 -5.31 -9.63 -2.65
CA ARG A 455 -4.94 -10.32 -1.40
C ARG A 455 -3.63 -9.80 -0.84
N SER A 456 -2.61 -9.62 -1.69
CA SER A 456 -1.31 -9.06 -1.28
C SER A 456 -1.37 -7.60 -0.87
N GLN A 457 -2.20 -6.78 -1.53
CA GLN A 457 -2.46 -5.41 -1.07
C GLN A 457 -3.09 -5.41 0.32
N ARG A 458 -4.16 -6.20 0.53
CA ARG A 458 -4.83 -6.31 1.84
C ARG A 458 -3.86 -6.72 2.93
N GLY A 459 -3.07 -7.78 2.68
CA GLY A 459 -2.10 -8.29 3.65
C GLY A 459 -1.06 -7.26 4.09
N ASN A 460 -0.73 -6.31 3.22
CA ASN A 460 0.34 -5.33 3.46
C ASN A 460 -0.14 -3.90 3.70
N PHE A 461 -1.45 -3.66 3.78
CA PHE A 461 -2.00 -2.35 4.09
C PHE A 461 -2.49 -2.36 5.54
N ILE A 462 -1.56 -2.50 6.48
CA ILE A 462 -1.82 -2.49 7.93
C ILE A 462 -1.21 -1.22 8.50
N ASP A 463 -2.00 -0.14 8.54
CA ASP A 463 -1.60 1.23 8.93
C ASP A 463 -0.55 1.93 8.04
N VAL A 464 0.40 1.17 7.47
CA VAL A 464 1.43 1.60 6.52
C VAL A 464 1.52 0.57 5.37
N PRO A 465 1.99 0.95 4.16
CA PRO A 465 2.16 0.04 3.03
C PRO A 465 3.41 -0.82 3.23
N THR A 466 3.30 -1.91 3.98
CA THR A 466 4.44 -2.79 4.29
C THR A 466 4.98 -3.51 3.06
N ASP A 467 6.23 -3.92 3.05
CA ASP A 467 6.79 -4.78 2.00
C ASP A 467 6.15 -6.17 2.02
N CYS A 468 6.18 -6.80 3.20
CA CYS A 468 5.61 -8.11 3.46
C CYS A 468 5.02 -8.18 4.88
N PRO A 469 4.04 -9.05 5.18
CA PRO A 469 3.37 -9.05 6.49
C PRO A 469 3.89 -10.09 7.49
N GLN A 470 4.86 -10.92 7.11
CA GLN A 470 5.22 -12.14 7.86
C GLN A 470 6.56 -12.02 8.61
N ARG A 471 7.67 -11.71 7.93
CA ARG A 471 9.01 -11.80 8.55
C ARG A 471 9.30 -10.62 9.48
N ASP A 472 10.48 -10.62 10.08
CA ASP A 472 11.08 -9.53 10.87
C ASP A 472 11.49 -8.36 9.97
N GLU A 473 10.49 -7.69 9.39
CA GLU A 473 10.66 -6.52 8.53
C GLU A 473 9.38 -5.68 8.58
N ARG A 474 8.42 -5.92 7.68
CA ARG A 474 7.10 -5.29 7.66
C ARG A 474 7.20 -3.76 7.68
N LEU A 475 8.18 -3.22 6.97
CA LEU A 475 8.48 -1.80 6.95
C LEU A 475 7.71 -1.15 5.79
N GLY A 476 7.34 0.12 5.94
CA GLY A 476 6.70 0.89 4.86
C GLY A 476 7.66 1.26 3.73
N TRP A 477 8.22 0.26 3.04
CA TRP A 477 9.23 0.42 2.00
C TRP A 477 8.70 1.27 0.84
N THR A 478 9.44 2.33 0.55
CA THR A 478 9.02 3.39 -0.38
C THR A 478 9.02 2.95 -1.83
N GLY A 479 10.01 2.15 -2.25
CA GLY A 479 10.12 1.61 -3.61
C GLY A 479 8.93 0.73 -3.97
N ASP A 480 8.57 -0.16 -3.07
CA ASP A 480 7.41 -1.04 -3.16
C ASP A 480 6.12 -0.23 -3.27
N ALA A 481 5.90 0.69 -2.33
CA ALA A 481 4.70 1.51 -2.27
C ALA A 481 4.52 2.31 -3.57
N GLN A 482 5.59 2.89 -4.13
CA GLN A 482 5.47 3.71 -5.34
C GLN A 482 5.12 2.91 -6.59
N VAL A 483 5.73 1.73 -6.79
CA VAL A 483 5.49 0.96 -8.01
C VAL A 483 4.08 0.35 -8.02
N PHE A 484 3.51 0.18 -6.84
CA PHE A 484 2.18 -0.39 -6.66
C PHE A 484 1.06 0.65 -6.49
N ALA A 485 1.38 1.92 -6.19
CA ALA A 485 0.42 2.94 -5.79
C ALA A 485 -0.80 3.05 -6.72
N ARG A 486 -0.57 3.00 -8.04
CA ARG A 486 -1.65 3.13 -9.02
C ARG A 486 -2.55 1.89 -9.10
N THR A 487 -1.97 0.69 -9.06
CA THR A 487 -2.73 -0.56 -8.89
C THR A 487 -3.52 -0.55 -7.59
N ALA A 488 -2.93 -0.03 -6.51
CA ALA A 488 -3.62 0.09 -5.23
C ALA A 488 -4.87 0.98 -5.32
N CYS A 489 -4.79 2.09 -6.07
CA CYS A 489 -5.92 3.00 -6.32
C CYS A 489 -7.03 2.38 -7.18
N PHE A 490 -6.70 1.46 -8.09
CA PHE A 490 -7.72 0.69 -8.82
C PHE A 490 -8.45 -0.28 -7.90
N ASN A 491 -7.73 -0.95 -7.00
CA ASN A 491 -8.32 -1.97 -6.14
C ASN A 491 -9.14 -1.38 -4.98
N MET A 492 -8.67 -0.29 -4.37
CA MET A 492 -9.24 0.29 -3.14
C MET A 492 -9.15 1.82 -3.10
N GLN A 493 -9.97 2.46 -2.25
CA GLN A 493 -9.95 3.91 -2.01
C GLN A 493 -8.76 4.28 -1.11
N THR A 494 -7.60 4.54 -1.68
CA THR A 494 -6.33 4.69 -0.94
C THR A 494 -5.96 6.12 -0.55
N ALA A 495 -6.74 7.14 -0.95
CA ALA A 495 -6.39 8.55 -0.70
C ALA A 495 -6.09 8.87 0.79
N PRO A 496 -6.94 8.51 1.77
CA PRO A 496 -6.62 8.77 3.19
C PRO A 496 -5.39 7.99 3.69
N PHE A 497 -5.22 6.76 3.22
CA PHE A 497 -4.12 5.88 3.61
C PHE A 497 -2.76 6.45 3.18
N PHE A 498 -2.63 6.82 1.90
CA PHE A 498 -1.39 7.41 1.43
C PHE A 498 -1.21 8.85 1.89
N THR A 499 -2.28 9.62 2.12
CA THR A 499 -2.15 10.95 2.75
C THR A 499 -1.49 10.84 4.13
N LYS A 500 -1.94 9.90 4.96
CA LYS A 500 -1.33 9.60 6.26
C LYS A 500 0.14 9.18 6.08
N TRP A 501 0.42 8.21 5.22
CA TRP A 501 1.78 7.68 5.02
C TRP A 501 2.75 8.72 4.45
N LEU A 502 2.31 9.58 3.52
CA LEU A 502 3.13 10.66 2.98
C LEU A 502 3.49 11.71 4.04
N GLN A 503 2.64 11.92 5.04
CA GLN A 503 2.97 12.77 6.18
C GLN A 503 4.06 12.13 7.08
N ASP A 504 4.10 10.80 7.20
CA ASP A 504 5.20 10.08 7.87
C ASP A 504 6.50 10.16 7.04
N LEU A 505 6.40 9.96 5.72
CA LEU A 505 7.52 10.09 4.79
C LEU A 505 8.14 11.49 4.81
N ALA A 506 7.30 12.53 4.81
CA ALA A 506 7.73 13.91 4.93
C ALA A 506 8.33 14.23 6.30
N ALA A 507 7.75 13.67 7.37
CA ALA A 507 8.28 13.83 8.72
C ALA A 507 9.71 13.26 8.80
N ASP A 508 9.97 12.09 8.21
CA ASP A 508 11.29 11.45 8.26
C ASP A 508 12.29 11.91 7.18
N GLN A 509 11.92 12.84 6.30
CA GLN A 509 12.87 13.43 5.36
C GLN A 509 14.01 14.17 6.09
N LEU A 510 15.25 13.93 5.66
CA LEU A 510 16.42 14.58 6.25
C LEU A 510 16.53 16.06 5.85
N PRO A 511 17.23 16.90 6.63
CA PRO A 511 17.43 18.32 6.31
C PRO A 511 18.09 18.58 4.95
N ASN A 512 18.93 17.67 4.46
CA ASN A 512 19.56 17.74 3.13
C ASN A 512 18.62 17.34 1.97
N GLY A 513 17.36 17.00 2.27
CA GLY A 513 16.35 16.63 1.28
C GLY A 513 16.23 15.15 0.97
N ALA A 514 17.09 14.28 1.51
CA ALA A 514 16.98 12.85 1.26
C ALA A 514 15.75 12.25 1.96
N TYR A 515 14.85 11.64 1.18
CA TYR A 515 13.76 10.83 1.72
C TYR A 515 14.27 9.47 2.20
N PRO A 516 13.67 8.89 3.25
CA PRO A 516 14.04 7.55 3.72
C PRO A 516 13.63 6.46 2.71
N ILE A 517 14.24 5.29 2.79
CA ILE A 517 13.88 4.10 1.99
C ILE A 517 12.64 3.37 2.51
N ALA A 518 12.23 3.65 3.76
CA ALA A 518 10.99 3.18 4.37
C ALA A 518 10.39 4.29 5.25
N ALA A 519 9.07 4.36 5.37
CA ALA A 519 8.39 5.35 6.22
C ALA A 519 7.25 4.69 7.02
N PRO A 520 7.18 4.89 8.36
CA PRO A 520 8.17 5.55 9.20
C PRO A 520 9.57 4.88 9.16
N MET A 521 10.62 5.63 9.50
CA MET A 521 12.01 5.15 9.57
C MET A 521 12.48 5.05 11.03
N PRO A 522 12.43 3.86 11.66
CA PRO A 522 12.94 3.67 13.02
C PRO A 522 14.44 3.90 13.13
N LYS A 523 14.89 4.48 14.26
CA LYS A 523 16.33 4.62 14.55
C LYS A 523 17.05 3.27 14.63
N THR A 524 16.35 2.20 15.01
CA THR A 524 16.89 0.84 15.09
C THR A 524 17.24 0.31 13.70
N VAL A 525 16.40 0.53 12.70
CA VAL A 525 16.68 0.20 11.29
C VAL A 525 17.90 0.96 10.80
N VAL A 526 17.98 2.27 11.05
CA VAL A 526 19.15 3.09 10.67
C VAL A 526 20.43 2.57 11.33
N ALA A 527 20.37 2.23 12.63
CA ALA A 527 21.51 1.68 13.36
C ALA A 527 21.96 0.31 12.81
N GLU A 528 21.02 -0.59 12.51
CA GLU A 528 21.29 -1.89 11.89
C GLU A 528 21.99 -1.74 10.53
N LEU A 529 21.48 -0.86 9.66
CA LEU A 529 22.07 -0.61 8.36
C LEU A 529 23.48 0.00 8.48
N SER A 530 23.68 0.90 9.45
CA SER A 530 24.96 1.57 9.71
C SER A 530 26.02 0.66 10.31
N ALA A 531 25.62 -0.36 11.07
CA ALA A 531 26.53 -1.38 11.62
C ALA A 531 26.72 -2.59 10.68
N GLY A 532 25.86 -2.71 9.66
CA GLY A 532 25.78 -3.86 8.78
C GLY A 532 26.88 -3.94 7.72
N THR A 533 26.79 -4.98 6.89
CA THR A 533 27.72 -5.21 5.78
C THR A 533 27.67 -4.12 4.71
N LEU A 534 26.61 -3.31 4.68
CA LEU A 534 26.52 -2.12 3.85
C LEU A 534 27.59 -1.08 4.22
N ALA A 535 27.95 -0.95 5.50
CA ALA A 535 28.96 0.03 5.91
C ALA A 535 30.38 -0.26 5.39
N THR A 536 30.61 -1.46 4.85
CA THR A 536 31.90 -1.86 4.29
C THR A 536 31.98 -1.75 2.77
N LEU A 537 30.93 -1.24 2.09
CA LEU A 537 30.96 -1.03 0.64
C LEU A 537 31.90 0.13 0.27
N PRO A 538 32.65 0.06 -0.84
CA PRO A 538 33.44 1.17 -1.36
C PRO A 538 32.57 2.17 -2.16
N VAL A 539 31.40 2.54 -1.65
CA VAL A 539 30.48 3.52 -2.25
C VAL A 539 30.00 4.51 -1.20
N GLN A 540 29.51 5.67 -1.62
CA GLN A 540 28.87 6.62 -0.71
C GLN A 540 27.50 6.08 -0.28
N ILE A 541 27.21 6.15 1.01
CA ILE A 541 25.97 5.62 1.60
C ILE A 541 25.40 6.66 2.53
N GLU A 542 24.11 6.91 2.36
CA GLU A 542 23.28 7.61 3.32
C GLU A 542 22.38 6.55 3.96
N PHE A 543 22.75 6.04 5.14
CA PHE A 543 22.15 4.82 5.68
C PHE A 543 20.65 4.96 5.91
N GLY A 544 19.86 4.28 5.07
CA GLY A 544 18.40 4.33 5.13
C GLY A 544 17.77 5.45 4.31
N TYR A 545 18.51 6.23 3.53
CA TYR A 545 17.99 7.41 2.82
C TYR A 545 18.59 7.58 1.42
N GLY A 546 17.90 8.36 0.60
CA GLY A 546 18.43 8.93 -0.64
C GLY A 546 18.79 7.90 -1.71
N VAL A 547 17.92 6.91 -1.94
CA VAL A 547 18.10 5.81 -2.90
C VAL A 547 17.09 5.95 -4.04
N ALA A 548 17.59 5.95 -5.28
CA ALA A 548 16.79 6.09 -6.48
C ALA A 548 15.85 4.90 -6.69
N GLY A 549 14.61 5.18 -7.04
CA GLY A 549 13.55 4.17 -7.14
C GLY A 549 12.96 3.75 -5.79
N TRP A 550 13.40 4.36 -4.69
CA TRP A 550 12.80 4.23 -3.36
C TRP A 550 12.39 5.61 -2.85
N SER A 551 13.36 6.48 -2.60
CA SER A 551 13.18 7.84 -2.10
C SER A 551 12.33 8.74 -3.04
N ASP A 552 12.26 8.40 -4.33
CA ASP A 552 11.40 9.06 -5.31
C ASP A 552 9.90 8.90 -5.04
N ALA A 553 9.50 7.99 -4.14
CA ALA A 553 8.11 7.85 -3.70
C ALA A 553 7.54 9.17 -3.15
N GLY A 554 8.38 10.03 -2.57
CA GLY A 554 7.99 11.36 -2.11
C GLY A 554 7.54 12.32 -3.22
N VAL A 555 7.83 12.01 -4.49
CA VAL A 555 7.38 12.77 -5.67
C VAL A 555 6.32 11.97 -6.45
N ILE A 556 6.57 10.68 -6.67
CA ILE A 556 5.77 9.82 -7.54
C ILE A 556 4.41 9.47 -6.93
N VAL A 557 4.36 9.12 -5.64
CA VAL A 557 3.09 8.74 -4.98
C VAL A 557 2.12 9.92 -4.92
N PRO A 558 2.51 11.14 -4.50
CA PRO A 558 1.62 12.30 -4.55
C PRO A 558 1.10 12.61 -5.97
N TRP A 559 1.96 12.47 -6.99
CA TRP A 559 1.55 12.65 -8.39
C TRP A 559 0.49 11.64 -8.83
N ILE A 560 0.68 10.36 -8.54
CA ILE A 560 -0.30 9.30 -8.84
C ILE A 560 -1.63 9.60 -8.14
N LEU A 561 -1.60 9.99 -6.87
CA LEU A 561 -2.82 10.29 -6.11
C LEU A 561 -3.56 11.52 -6.66
N TYR A 562 -2.83 12.56 -7.05
CA TYR A 562 -3.41 13.69 -7.76
C TYR A 562 -4.12 13.24 -9.05
N LEU A 563 -3.48 12.39 -9.87
CA LEU A 563 -4.10 11.90 -11.08
C LEU A 563 -5.34 11.03 -10.81
N CYS A 564 -5.30 10.17 -9.78
CA CYS A 564 -6.42 9.28 -9.46
C CYS A 564 -7.60 9.99 -8.75
N TYR A 565 -7.33 11.03 -7.96
CA TYR A 565 -8.33 11.66 -7.08
C TYR A 565 -8.61 13.14 -7.36
N GLY A 566 -7.80 13.81 -8.19
CA GLY A 566 -7.90 15.26 -8.44
C GLY A 566 -7.55 16.10 -7.22
N ASP A 567 -6.70 15.58 -6.33
CA ASP A 567 -6.33 16.22 -5.07
C ASP A 567 -5.10 17.11 -5.25
N THR A 568 -5.26 18.43 -5.29
CA THR A 568 -4.12 19.35 -5.36
C THR A 568 -3.46 19.59 -4.00
N ARG A 569 -4.20 19.42 -2.89
CA ARG A 569 -3.67 19.68 -1.55
C ARG A 569 -2.54 18.72 -1.20
N ILE A 570 -2.63 17.46 -1.65
CA ILE A 570 -1.55 16.50 -1.45
C ILE A 570 -0.25 16.94 -2.15
N LEU A 571 -0.37 17.60 -3.31
CA LEU A 571 0.78 18.18 -3.99
C LEU A 571 1.30 19.41 -3.23
N GLU A 572 0.40 20.29 -2.79
CA GLU A 572 0.74 21.50 -2.02
C GLU A 572 1.52 21.18 -0.74
N GLU A 573 1.04 20.22 0.04
CA GLU A 573 1.64 19.81 1.32
C GLU A 573 3.01 19.15 1.14
N GLN A 574 3.19 18.39 0.06
CA GLN A 574 4.42 17.64 -0.20
C GLN A 574 5.46 18.42 -1.01
N TYR A 575 5.05 19.49 -1.72
CA TYR A 575 5.90 20.28 -2.62
C TYR A 575 7.24 20.71 -2.00
N PRO A 576 7.31 21.24 -0.76
CA PRO A 576 8.59 21.66 -0.18
C PRO A 576 9.59 20.51 -0.04
N GLY A 577 9.10 19.29 0.26
CA GLY A 577 9.94 18.11 0.36
C GLY A 577 10.40 17.60 -1.01
N MET A 578 9.53 17.67 -2.02
CA MET A 578 9.87 17.31 -3.42
C MET A 578 11.00 18.21 -3.96
N VAL A 579 10.93 19.52 -3.70
CA VAL A 579 11.98 20.47 -4.07
C VAL A 579 13.31 20.06 -3.44
N ARG A 580 13.33 19.86 -2.11
CA ARG A 580 14.58 19.44 -1.42
C ARG A 580 15.13 18.11 -1.96
N TRP A 581 14.26 17.17 -2.33
CA TRP A 581 14.70 15.90 -2.92
C TRP A 581 15.37 16.08 -4.29
N VAL A 582 14.77 16.87 -5.18
CA VAL A 582 15.37 17.15 -6.50
C VAL A 582 16.70 17.88 -6.37
N GLU A 583 16.82 18.83 -5.43
CA GLU A 583 18.08 19.52 -5.15
C GLU A 583 19.13 18.56 -4.53
N ASN A 584 18.72 17.62 -3.66
CA ASN A 584 19.61 16.57 -3.13
C ASN A 584 20.20 15.70 -4.25
N MET A 585 19.36 15.22 -5.17
CA MET A 585 19.82 14.43 -6.31
C MET A 585 20.73 15.24 -7.24
N HIS A 586 20.41 16.52 -7.44
CA HIS A 586 21.26 17.42 -8.22
C HIS A 586 22.66 17.56 -7.61
N GLU A 587 22.75 17.73 -6.30
CA GLU A 587 24.03 17.76 -5.58
C GLU A 587 24.80 16.45 -5.73
N LYS A 588 24.13 15.30 -5.58
CA LYS A 588 24.74 13.96 -5.74
C LYS A 588 25.21 13.68 -7.17
N ALA A 589 24.53 14.23 -8.17
CA ALA A 589 24.87 14.08 -9.58
C ALA A 589 26.02 15.02 -10.02
N GLY A 590 26.26 16.11 -9.31
CA GLY A 590 27.34 17.05 -9.59
C GLY A 590 27.22 17.74 -10.95
N ALA A 591 28.35 18.28 -11.43
CA ALA A 591 28.37 19.17 -12.60
C ALA A 591 28.00 18.50 -13.92
N ASP A 592 28.23 17.20 -14.07
CA ASP A 592 27.91 16.46 -15.29
C ASP A 592 26.52 15.81 -15.26
N LEU A 593 25.75 16.01 -14.19
CA LEU A 593 24.36 15.57 -14.03
C LEU A 593 24.17 14.04 -14.08
N ILE A 594 25.23 13.26 -13.87
CA ILE A 594 25.14 11.79 -13.77
C ILE A 594 25.30 11.37 -12.31
N TRP A 595 24.23 10.80 -11.76
CA TRP A 595 24.22 10.32 -10.39
C TRP A 595 24.96 8.97 -10.29
N ARG A 596 26.22 9.01 -9.81
CA ARG A 596 27.11 7.85 -9.71
C ARG A 596 27.84 7.78 -8.37
N GLY A 597 28.33 6.59 -8.00
CA GLY A 597 29.18 6.41 -6.81
C GLY A 597 28.42 6.36 -5.47
N TRP A 598 27.09 6.37 -5.50
CA TRP A 598 26.22 6.18 -4.36
C TRP A 598 25.59 4.79 -4.36
N PHE A 599 25.28 4.25 -3.19
CA PHE A 599 24.54 3.01 -3.08
C PHE A 599 23.15 3.12 -3.73
N GLN A 600 22.80 2.09 -4.50
CA GLN A 600 21.50 1.92 -5.12
C GLN A 600 21.12 0.45 -5.07
N PHE A 601 19.83 0.16 -4.81
CA PHE A 601 19.30 -1.20 -5.00
C PHE A 601 19.21 -1.57 -6.49
N GLY A 602 19.04 -0.57 -7.37
CA GLY A 602 18.87 -0.76 -8.81
C GLY A 602 17.55 -1.45 -9.13
N ASP A 603 17.50 -2.19 -10.23
CA ASP A 603 16.33 -3.00 -10.58
C ASP A 603 16.28 -4.28 -9.74
N TRP A 604 15.86 -4.11 -8.49
CA TRP A 604 15.92 -5.14 -7.46
C TRP A 604 15.21 -6.42 -7.89
N LEU A 605 15.87 -7.57 -7.69
CA LEU A 605 15.36 -8.90 -8.04
C LEU A 605 15.13 -9.16 -9.55
N ALA A 606 15.79 -8.38 -10.42
CA ALA A 606 15.89 -8.69 -11.84
C ALA A 606 16.57 -10.05 -12.11
N ILE A 607 16.18 -10.73 -13.19
CA ILE A 607 16.64 -12.09 -13.52
C ILE A 607 17.77 -12.04 -14.55
N ASN A 608 18.97 -12.41 -14.11
CA ASN A 608 20.14 -12.57 -14.99
C ASN A 608 20.39 -11.34 -15.88
N ALA A 609 20.26 -10.13 -15.32
CA ALA A 609 20.39 -8.86 -16.01
C ALA A 609 21.56 -8.04 -15.45
N PRO A 610 22.23 -7.20 -16.28
CA PRO A 610 23.35 -6.40 -15.85
C PRO A 610 22.96 -5.37 -14.78
N SER A 611 23.89 -5.07 -13.88
CA SER A 611 23.74 -3.98 -12.91
C SER A 611 23.63 -2.64 -13.63
N GLN A 612 22.70 -1.80 -13.19
CA GLN A 612 22.27 -0.59 -13.88
C GLN A 612 22.23 0.64 -12.95
N ASN A 613 22.91 0.58 -11.82
CA ASN A 613 22.71 1.53 -10.71
C ASN A 613 22.82 3.01 -11.12
N ASP A 614 23.90 3.42 -11.78
CA ASP A 614 24.07 4.83 -12.22
C ASP A 614 23.01 5.24 -13.25
N MET A 615 22.62 4.32 -14.14
CA MET A 615 21.61 4.55 -15.17
C MET A 615 20.23 4.70 -14.53
N VAL A 616 19.83 3.77 -13.65
CA VAL A 616 18.57 3.84 -12.90
C VAL A 616 18.53 5.11 -12.06
N ALA A 617 19.61 5.44 -11.35
CA ALA A 617 19.69 6.63 -10.51
C ALA A 617 19.51 7.92 -11.32
N THR A 618 20.21 8.04 -12.44
CA THR A 618 20.09 9.21 -13.32
C THR A 618 18.72 9.26 -14.02
N ALA A 619 18.13 8.12 -14.36
CA ALA A 619 16.79 8.04 -14.94
C ALA A 619 15.71 8.53 -13.95
N TYR A 620 15.75 8.09 -12.69
CA TYR A 620 14.84 8.58 -11.65
C TYR A 620 15.07 10.05 -11.30
N PHE A 621 16.33 10.50 -11.27
CA PHE A 621 16.63 11.93 -11.12
C PHE A 621 15.94 12.78 -12.20
N ALA A 622 16.04 12.35 -13.47
CA ALA A 622 15.33 13.00 -14.57
C ALA A 622 13.81 12.93 -14.37
N HIS A 623 13.26 11.76 -14.02
CA HIS A 623 11.82 11.57 -13.88
C HIS A 623 11.22 12.41 -12.76
N SER A 624 11.79 12.37 -11.55
CA SER A 624 11.36 13.18 -10.41
C SER A 624 11.47 14.68 -10.69
N THR A 625 12.52 15.12 -11.39
CA THR A 625 12.65 16.52 -11.84
C THR A 625 11.56 16.91 -12.82
N HIS A 626 11.19 16.01 -13.76
CA HIS A 626 10.10 16.25 -14.70
C HIS A 626 8.76 16.35 -13.98
N LEU A 627 8.46 15.41 -13.08
CA LEU A 627 7.23 15.43 -12.29
C LEU A 627 7.15 16.70 -11.43
N LEU A 628 8.24 17.11 -10.77
CA LEU A 628 8.27 18.36 -10.03
C LEU A 628 7.92 19.57 -10.90
N SER A 629 8.42 19.62 -12.14
CA SER A 629 8.07 20.70 -13.08
C SER A 629 6.57 20.73 -13.42
N LYS A 630 5.93 19.56 -13.57
CA LYS A 630 4.50 19.44 -13.85
C LYS A 630 3.67 19.81 -12.62
N ILE A 631 4.07 19.32 -11.46
CA ILE A 631 3.46 19.64 -10.16
C ILE A 631 3.52 21.14 -9.90
N ALA A 632 4.67 21.78 -10.10
CA ALA A 632 4.82 23.23 -9.93
C ALA A 632 3.80 24.00 -10.78
N ARG A 633 3.58 23.60 -12.05
CA ARG A 633 2.57 24.20 -12.92
C ARG A 633 1.14 23.98 -12.45
N VAL A 634 0.80 22.77 -11.99
CA VAL A 634 -0.50 22.46 -11.38
C VAL A 634 -0.77 23.39 -10.18
N LEU A 635 0.25 23.68 -9.38
CA LEU A 635 0.18 24.55 -8.21
C LEU A 635 0.29 26.06 -8.54
N GLY A 636 0.31 26.44 -9.82
CA GLY A 636 0.45 27.84 -10.23
C GLY A 636 1.84 28.45 -9.99
N ARG A 637 2.86 27.63 -9.73
CA ARG A 637 4.27 28.03 -9.53
C ARG A 637 5.02 28.01 -10.86
N THR A 638 4.64 28.89 -11.78
CA THR A 638 5.13 28.86 -13.17
C THR A 638 6.66 28.99 -13.28
N ASP A 639 7.30 29.88 -12.50
CA ASP A 639 8.76 30.07 -12.52
C ASP A 639 9.52 28.79 -12.11
N ASP A 640 9.06 28.11 -11.05
CA ASP A 640 9.61 26.81 -10.64
C ASP A 640 9.37 25.75 -11.73
N GLY A 641 8.16 25.75 -12.31
CA GLY A 641 7.81 24.88 -13.42
C GLY A 641 8.79 25.00 -14.59
N ASP A 642 9.11 26.22 -15.00
CA ASP A 642 10.04 26.47 -16.10
C ASP A 642 11.49 26.18 -15.72
N ARG A 643 11.91 26.51 -14.50
CA ARG A 643 13.23 26.17 -13.95
C ARG A 643 13.46 24.66 -13.98
N TYR A 644 12.55 23.88 -13.40
CA TYR A 644 12.70 22.43 -13.30
C TYR A 644 12.50 21.73 -14.63
N HIS A 645 11.65 22.26 -15.52
CA HIS A 645 11.56 21.76 -16.89
C HIS A 645 12.88 21.95 -17.65
N ALA A 646 13.51 23.13 -17.54
CA ALA A 646 14.82 23.37 -18.14
C ALA A 646 15.92 22.48 -17.53
N ALA A 647 15.87 22.22 -16.22
CA ALA A 647 16.77 21.29 -15.55
C ALA A 647 16.60 19.86 -16.08
N TRP A 648 15.35 19.37 -16.18
CA TRP A 648 15.02 18.07 -16.76
C TRP A 648 15.60 17.92 -18.18
N LEU A 649 15.44 18.92 -19.05
CA LEU A 649 16.00 18.86 -20.41
C LEU A 649 17.52 18.67 -20.42
N ARG A 650 18.26 19.32 -19.50
CA ARG A 650 19.71 19.15 -19.35
C ARG A 650 20.07 17.76 -18.83
N ILE A 651 19.38 17.27 -17.80
CA ILE A 651 19.60 15.93 -17.24
C ILE A 651 19.34 14.87 -18.32
N ARG A 652 18.25 15.04 -19.09
CA ARG A 652 17.91 14.16 -20.20
C ARG A 652 19.02 14.13 -21.25
N ALA A 653 19.63 15.27 -21.55
CA ALA A 653 20.76 15.34 -22.48
C ALA A 653 21.99 14.59 -21.96
N ALA A 654 22.37 14.83 -20.70
CA ALA A 654 23.48 14.12 -20.05
C ALA A 654 23.23 12.60 -19.99
N PHE A 655 22.02 12.17 -19.64
CA PHE A 655 21.62 10.77 -19.65
C PHE A 655 21.84 10.13 -21.03
N ARG A 656 21.35 10.79 -22.10
CA ARG A 656 21.52 10.27 -23.47
C ARG A 656 22.99 10.16 -23.85
N GLU A 657 23.78 11.21 -23.60
CA GLU A 657 25.22 11.21 -23.90
C GLU A 657 25.96 10.05 -23.20
N ARG A 658 25.55 9.71 -21.98
CA ARG A 658 26.22 8.67 -21.18
C ARG A 658 25.74 7.24 -21.47
N PHE A 659 24.45 7.05 -21.73
CA PHE A 659 23.81 5.73 -21.71
C PHE A 659 23.10 5.33 -23.00
N VAL A 660 23.04 6.21 -24.01
CA VAL A 660 22.26 5.97 -25.24
C VAL A 660 23.12 6.19 -26.48
N THR A 661 23.16 5.21 -27.37
CA THR A 661 23.84 5.36 -28.67
C THR A 661 23.01 6.21 -29.63
N ALA A 662 23.62 6.66 -30.74
CA ALA A 662 22.91 7.45 -31.75
C ALA A 662 21.66 6.75 -32.31
N ASP A 663 21.70 5.42 -32.47
CA ASP A 663 20.61 4.57 -32.95
C ASP A 663 19.61 4.16 -31.85
N GLY A 664 19.75 4.66 -30.62
CA GLY A 664 18.80 4.44 -29.53
C GLY A 664 19.02 3.16 -28.71
N GLN A 665 20.17 2.51 -28.83
CA GLN A 665 20.53 1.38 -27.96
C GLN A 665 20.93 1.88 -26.57
N MET A 666 20.47 1.16 -25.54
CA MET A 666 20.75 1.49 -24.14
C MET A 666 22.01 0.76 -23.65
N GLN A 667 22.80 1.42 -22.80
CA GLN A 667 24.00 0.87 -22.18
C GLN A 667 23.99 1.06 -20.65
N PRO A 668 24.14 0.00 -19.84
CA PRO A 668 24.21 -1.41 -20.26
C PRO A 668 22.87 -1.89 -20.82
N GLU A 669 22.93 -2.89 -21.69
CA GLU A 669 21.76 -3.39 -22.38
C GLU A 669 20.93 -4.35 -21.50
N SER A 670 19.67 -3.98 -21.22
CA SER A 670 18.71 -4.81 -20.49
C SER A 670 17.27 -4.44 -20.83
N GLN A 671 16.31 -5.31 -20.52
CA GLN A 671 14.89 -4.97 -20.66
C GLN A 671 14.53 -3.69 -19.85
N THR A 672 15.02 -3.58 -18.61
CA THR A 672 14.75 -2.43 -17.73
C THR A 672 15.32 -1.13 -18.25
N ALA A 673 16.52 -1.14 -18.84
CA ALA A 673 17.12 0.06 -19.42
C ALA A 673 16.23 0.64 -20.51
N TYR A 674 15.73 -0.20 -21.43
CA TYR A 674 14.78 0.23 -22.46
C TYR A 674 13.44 0.67 -21.89
N VAL A 675 12.90 -0.06 -20.90
CA VAL A 675 11.64 0.31 -20.23
C VAL A 675 11.75 1.71 -19.62
N LEU A 676 12.78 1.99 -18.82
CA LEU A 676 12.97 3.29 -18.19
C LEU A 676 13.25 4.40 -19.21
N GLY A 677 14.08 4.14 -20.22
CA GLY A 677 14.37 5.08 -21.29
C GLY A 677 13.11 5.55 -22.04
N LEU A 678 12.21 4.59 -22.33
CA LEU A 678 10.95 4.85 -23.03
C LEU A 678 9.91 5.52 -22.13
N ALA A 679 9.73 5.03 -20.91
CA ALA A 679 8.68 5.47 -20.00
C ALA A 679 8.97 6.83 -19.35
N PHE A 680 10.23 7.13 -19.02
CA PHE A 680 10.63 8.42 -18.44
C PHE A 680 10.95 9.48 -19.50
N GLU A 681 10.57 9.22 -20.76
CA GLU A 681 10.76 10.13 -21.89
C GLU A 681 12.22 10.59 -22.06
N LEU A 682 13.17 9.67 -21.90
CA LEU A 682 14.61 10.00 -21.93
C LEU A 682 15.19 10.02 -23.35
N LEU A 683 14.56 9.27 -24.27
CA LEU A 683 14.97 9.10 -25.66
C LEU A 683 14.40 10.19 -26.57
N LEU A 684 15.13 10.50 -27.65
CA LEU A 684 14.63 11.36 -28.73
C LEU A 684 13.51 10.66 -29.51
N PRO A 685 12.57 11.40 -30.14
CA PRO A 685 11.47 10.81 -30.92
C PRO A 685 11.91 9.73 -31.91
N GLU A 686 12.99 9.98 -32.66
CA GLU A 686 13.58 9.07 -33.63
C GLU A 686 14.24 7.82 -33.03
N GLN A 687 14.62 7.86 -31.74
CA GLN A 687 15.24 6.74 -31.01
C GLN A 687 14.22 5.81 -30.37
N ARG A 688 12.97 6.25 -30.18
CA ARG A 688 11.93 5.49 -29.44
C ARG A 688 11.54 4.20 -30.13
N ALA A 689 11.26 4.24 -31.44
CA ALA A 689 10.86 3.03 -32.17
C ALA A 689 11.99 1.98 -32.25
N PRO A 690 13.26 2.34 -32.59
CA PRO A 690 14.38 1.41 -32.50
C PRO A 690 14.58 0.81 -31.10
N ALA A 691 14.49 1.62 -30.03
CA ALA A 691 14.59 1.14 -28.66
C ALA A 691 13.49 0.13 -28.29
N ALA A 692 12.24 0.40 -28.69
CA ALA A 692 11.12 -0.53 -28.47
C ALA A 692 11.29 -1.83 -29.25
N GLN A 693 11.75 -1.77 -30.51
CA GLN A 693 12.07 -2.96 -31.30
C GLN A 693 13.17 -3.79 -30.64
N ARG A 694 14.19 -3.15 -30.07
CA ARG A 694 15.27 -3.83 -29.37
C ARG A 694 14.79 -4.47 -28.07
N LEU A 695 13.94 -3.81 -27.30
CA LEU A 695 13.27 -4.40 -26.13
C LEU A 695 12.50 -5.66 -26.51
N VAL A 696 11.70 -5.62 -27.58
CA VAL A 696 10.97 -6.79 -28.09
C VAL A 696 11.93 -7.91 -28.49
N ALA A 697 13.04 -7.59 -29.16
CA ALA A 697 14.05 -8.59 -29.51
C ALA A 697 14.67 -9.25 -28.27
N LEU A 698 14.95 -8.50 -27.20
CA LEU A 698 15.45 -9.04 -25.93
C LEU A 698 14.43 -9.95 -25.24
N ILE A 699 13.14 -9.63 -25.30
CA ILE A 699 12.06 -10.47 -24.75
C ILE A 699 11.94 -11.77 -25.55
N ARG A 700 11.89 -11.68 -26.89
CA ARG A 700 11.78 -12.85 -27.78
C ARG A 700 13.00 -13.76 -27.69
N ALA A 701 14.20 -13.19 -27.55
CA ALA A 701 15.43 -13.96 -27.33
C ALA A 701 15.43 -14.75 -26.00
N ARG A 702 14.52 -14.43 -25.08
CA ARG A 702 14.28 -15.18 -23.84
C ARG A 702 12.98 -15.98 -23.90
N ASN A 703 12.56 -16.39 -25.09
CA ASN A 703 11.32 -17.12 -25.31
C ASN A 703 10.10 -16.44 -24.67
N ASN A 704 9.97 -15.12 -24.87
CA ASN A 704 8.93 -14.28 -24.28
C ASN A 704 8.88 -14.29 -22.74
N HIS A 705 10.04 -14.32 -22.08
CA HIS A 705 10.15 -14.12 -20.64
C HIS A 705 10.66 -12.72 -20.31
N LEU A 706 10.17 -12.20 -19.19
CA LEU A 706 10.71 -10.99 -18.58
C LEU A 706 12.08 -11.27 -17.93
N SER A 707 12.89 -10.23 -17.82
CA SER A 707 14.13 -10.24 -17.03
C SER A 707 14.16 -9.11 -15.99
N THR A 708 13.05 -8.40 -15.84
CA THR A 708 12.91 -7.16 -15.07
C THR A 708 12.66 -7.43 -13.58
N GLY A 709 13.16 -6.52 -12.75
CA GLY A 709 12.94 -6.48 -11.31
C GLY A 709 11.86 -5.48 -10.90
N PHE A 710 11.93 -4.99 -9.67
CA PHE A 710 10.92 -4.13 -9.04
C PHE A 710 10.65 -2.83 -9.80
N ILE A 711 11.63 -2.29 -10.52
CA ILE A 711 11.52 -1.00 -11.19
C ILE A 711 11.11 -1.19 -12.66
N GLY A 712 11.64 -2.23 -13.32
CA GLY A 712 11.33 -2.50 -14.72
C GLY A 712 9.98 -3.19 -14.93
N ALA A 713 9.63 -4.19 -14.10
CA ALA A 713 8.44 -5.01 -14.31
C ALA A 713 7.11 -4.23 -14.27
N PRO A 714 6.91 -3.24 -13.37
CA PRO A 714 5.67 -2.47 -13.32
C PRO A 714 5.30 -1.76 -14.62
N GLN A 715 6.30 -1.34 -15.41
CA GLN A 715 6.11 -0.51 -16.61
C GLN A 715 6.24 -1.30 -17.92
N LEU A 716 6.73 -2.54 -17.87
CA LEU A 716 7.10 -3.34 -19.05
C LEU A 716 5.96 -3.49 -20.06
N CYS A 717 4.81 -4.02 -19.62
CA CYS A 717 3.65 -4.25 -20.49
C CYS A 717 3.04 -2.94 -21.00
N GLN A 718 3.07 -1.87 -20.18
CA GLN A 718 2.58 -0.57 -20.59
C GLN A 718 3.46 0.04 -21.69
N VAL A 719 4.78 0.03 -21.53
CA VAL A 719 5.73 0.52 -22.53
C VAL A 719 5.60 -0.22 -23.85
N LEU A 720 5.44 -1.55 -23.81
CA LEU A 720 5.21 -2.36 -25.00
C LEU A 720 3.91 -1.97 -25.69
N ALA A 721 2.81 -1.85 -24.95
CA ALA A 721 1.52 -1.45 -25.50
C ALA A 721 1.55 -0.04 -26.12
N ASP A 722 2.15 0.94 -25.44
CA ASP A 722 2.29 2.31 -25.93
C ASP A 722 3.18 2.40 -27.19
N ALA A 723 4.14 1.49 -27.32
CA ALA A 723 4.99 1.35 -28.51
C ALA A 723 4.36 0.52 -29.65
N GLY A 724 3.12 0.04 -29.48
CA GLY A 724 2.40 -0.74 -30.50
C GLY A 724 2.67 -2.25 -30.48
N TYR A 725 3.32 -2.78 -29.45
CA TYR A 725 3.65 -4.20 -29.24
C TYR A 725 2.78 -4.85 -28.15
N VAL A 726 1.47 -4.57 -28.19
CA VAL A 726 0.50 -5.13 -27.23
C VAL A 726 0.43 -6.66 -27.28
N ASP A 727 0.70 -7.25 -28.45
CA ASP A 727 0.81 -8.70 -28.63
C ASP A 727 1.93 -9.29 -27.76
N VAL A 728 3.10 -8.67 -27.73
CA VAL A 728 4.23 -9.08 -26.88
C VAL A 728 3.91 -8.87 -25.40
N ALA A 729 3.17 -7.82 -25.04
CA ALA A 729 2.70 -7.62 -23.67
C ALA A 729 1.74 -8.74 -23.22
N TYR A 730 0.85 -9.21 -24.10
CA TYR A 730 0.01 -10.38 -23.86
C TYR A 730 0.83 -11.67 -23.79
N ASP A 731 1.84 -11.85 -24.65
CA ASP A 731 2.73 -13.03 -24.60
C ASP A 731 3.40 -13.14 -23.22
N LEU A 732 3.89 -12.03 -22.67
CA LEU A 732 4.46 -11.98 -21.32
C LEU A 732 3.43 -12.27 -20.23
N LEU A 733 2.20 -11.73 -20.34
CA LEU A 733 1.14 -11.97 -19.36
C LEU A 733 0.68 -13.44 -19.35
N PHE A 734 0.65 -14.09 -20.50
CA PHE A 734 0.22 -15.48 -20.66
C PHE A 734 1.33 -16.51 -20.50
N GLN A 735 2.59 -16.08 -20.35
CA GLN A 735 3.70 -16.96 -20.02
C GLN A 735 3.45 -17.65 -18.68
N ASP A 736 3.57 -18.97 -18.64
CA ASP A 736 3.30 -19.80 -17.44
C ASP A 736 4.53 -20.58 -16.96
N THR A 737 5.65 -20.49 -17.68
CA THR A 737 6.96 -20.95 -17.20
C THR A 737 7.74 -19.84 -16.51
N PHE A 738 8.73 -20.22 -15.67
CA PHE A 738 9.57 -19.28 -14.94
C PHE A 738 10.54 -18.54 -15.89
N PRO A 739 10.78 -17.21 -15.72
CA PRO A 739 10.06 -16.27 -14.84
C PRO A 739 8.80 -15.64 -15.50
N SER A 740 7.67 -15.65 -14.79
CA SER A 740 6.42 -15.01 -15.24
C SER A 740 5.43 -14.77 -14.09
N TRP A 741 4.34 -14.05 -14.35
CA TRP A 741 3.26 -13.84 -13.37
C TRP A 741 2.38 -15.08 -13.16
N LEU A 742 2.19 -15.92 -14.19
CA LEU A 742 1.36 -17.12 -14.07
C LEU A 742 2.11 -18.33 -13.52
N TYR A 743 3.45 -18.30 -13.53
CA TYR A 743 4.27 -19.34 -12.90
C TYR A 743 3.98 -19.53 -11.39
N PRO A 744 3.98 -18.49 -10.53
CA PRO A 744 3.58 -18.67 -9.13
C PRO A 744 2.18 -19.26 -8.96
N ILE A 745 1.25 -18.91 -9.86
CA ILE A 745 -0.13 -19.41 -9.82
C ILE A 745 -0.17 -20.90 -10.15
N SER A 746 0.62 -21.37 -11.12
CA SER A 746 0.72 -22.81 -11.42
C SER A 746 1.35 -23.60 -10.25
N MET A 747 2.15 -22.93 -9.42
CA MET A 747 2.71 -23.46 -8.17
C MET A 747 1.77 -23.31 -6.95
N GLY A 748 0.53 -22.83 -7.14
CA GLY A 748 -0.48 -22.74 -6.06
C GLY A 748 -0.47 -21.45 -5.25
N ALA A 749 0.18 -20.38 -5.73
CA ALA A 749 0.19 -19.08 -5.08
C ALA A 749 -1.22 -18.47 -4.95
N THR A 750 -1.48 -17.88 -3.79
CA THR A 750 -2.71 -17.10 -3.48
C THR A 750 -2.43 -15.62 -3.22
N THR A 751 -1.16 -15.25 -3.33
CA THR A 751 -0.58 -13.92 -3.16
C THR A 751 0.51 -13.73 -4.20
N ILE A 752 0.96 -12.50 -4.41
CA ILE A 752 2.14 -12.19 -5.21
C ILE A 752 3.38 -12.46 -4.37
N TRP A 753 4.42 -13.05 -4.98
CA TRP A 753 5.67 -13.38 -4.30
C TRP A 753 6.71 -12.26 -4.42
N GLU A 754 7.65 -12.20 -3.48
CA GLU A 754 8.77 -11.24 -3.53
C GLU A 754 9.71 -11.52 -4.70
N ARG A 755 9.95 -12.79 -5.01
CA ARG A 755 10.80 -13.22 -6.12
C ARG A 755 9.97 -13.93 -7.19
N TRP A 756 10.38 -13.79 -8.44
CA TRP A 756 9.87 -14.61 -9.54
C TRP A 756 10.02 -16.12 -9.29
N ASN A 757 11.02 -16.51 -8.49
CA ASN A 757 11.31 -17.88 -8.08
C ASN A 757 11.33 -18.07 -6.55
N SER A 758 10.40 -17.46 -5.80
CA SER A 758 10.31 -17.75 -4.36
C SER A 758 10.19 -19.25 -4.07
N MET A 759 9.55 -19.97 -4.99
CA MET A 759 9.71 -21.41 -5.18
C MET A 759 10.30 -21.66 -6.58
N GLN A 760 11.17 -22.65 -6.70
CA GLN A 760 11.81 -23.08 -7.94
C GLN A 760 10.91 -24.05 -8.72
N PRO A 761 11.15 -24.27 -10.03
CA PRO A 761 10.33 -25.16 -10.85
C PRO A 761 10.23 -26.61 -10.34
N ASP A 762 11.21 -27.09 -9.57
CA ASP A 762 11.24 -28.41 -8.94
C ASP A 762 10.56 -28.43 -7.54
N GLY A 763 9.93 -27.33 -7.14
CA GLY A 763 9.29 -27.17 -5.84
C GLY A 763 10.26 -26.87 -4.69
N ALA A 764 11.56 -26.69 -4.95
CA ALA A 764 12.48 -26.24 -3.89
C ALA A 764 12.19 -24.79 -3.50
N ILE A 765 12.18 -24.50 -2.20
CA ILE A 765 12.01 -23.12 -1.71
C ILE A 765 13.34 -22.37 -1.83
N PHE A 766 13.30 -21.14 -2.33
CA PHE A 766 14.50 -20.31 -2.47
C PHE A 766 15.07 -19.92 -1.10
N HIS A 767 16.36 -19.57 -1.07
CA HIS A 767 17.12 -19.26 0.14
C HIS A 767 16.36 -18.32 1.13
N PRO A 768 16.27 -18.69 2.43
CA PRO A 768 15.35 -18.06 3.37
C PRO A 768 15.66 -16.62 3.77
N ALA A 769 16.92 -16.15 3.62
CA ALA A 769 17.32 -14.82 4.09
C ALA A 769 16.50 -13.64 3.51
N MET A 770 15.85 -13.83 2.35
CA MET A 770 14.96 -12.84 1.75
C MET A 770 14.07 -13.52 0.71
N ASN A 771 12.99 -14.14 1.20
CA ASN A 771 12.06 -14.91 0.38
C ASN A 771 10.61 -14.89 0.92
N SER A 772 9.89 -13.80 0.72
CA SER A 772 8.45 -13.70 1.05
C SER A 772 7.57 -14.30 -0.04
N PHE A 773 6.49 -14.95 0.38
CA PHE A 773 5.39 -15.38 -0.50
C PHE A 773 4.23 -14.37 -0.53
N ASN A 774 4.39 -13.17 0.03
CA ASN A 774 3.35 -12.14 0.06
C ASN A 774 3.92 -10.72 -0.03
N HIS A 775 4.18 -10.29 -1.27
CA HIS A 775 4.79 -9.01 -1.62
C HIS A 775 4.02 -8.39 -2.78
N TYR A 776 3.55 -7.14 -2.70
CA TYR A 776 2.68 -6.60 -3.76
C TYR A 776 3.40 -6.01 -4.98
N ALA A 777 4.73 -5.83 -4.94
CA ALA A 777 5.48 -5.08 -5.96
C ALA A 777 5.23 -5.60 -7.40
N TYR A 778 5.37 -6.91 -7.65
CA TYR A 778 5.08 -7.50 -8.97
C TYR A 778 3.58 -7.57 -9.30
N GLY A 779 2.72 -7.32 -8.32
CA GLY A 779 1.29 -7.09 -8.52
C GLY A 779 1.00 -5.76 -9.22
N ALA A 780 2.00 -4.90 -9.44
CA ALA A 780 1.86 -3.68 -10.22
C ALA A 780 1.32 -3.93 -11.64
N ILE A 781 1.46 -5.14 -12.22
CA ILE A 781 0.80 -5.51 -13.49
C ILE A 781 -0.73 -5.32 -13.46
N GLY A 782 -1.34 -5.27 -12.27
CA GLY A 782 -2.76 -4.98 -12.09
C GLY A 782 -3.21 -3.70 -12.80
N GLU A 783 -2.43 -2.61 -12.77
CA GLU A 783 -2.81 -1.40 -13.49
C GLU A 783 -2.96 -1.62 -15.01
N TRP A 784 -2.12 -2.47 -15.61
CA TRP A 784 -2.23 -2.80 -17.03
C TRP A 784 -3.49 -3.63 -17.33
N LEU A 785 -3.90 -4.51 -16.40
CA LEU A 785 -5.17 -5.23 -16.51
C LEU A 785 -6.35 -4.26 -16.56
N TYR A 786 -6.40 -3.25 -15.68
CA TYR A 786 -7.46 -2.25 -15.69
C TYR A 786 -7.40 -1.33 -16.91
N ARG A 787 -6.20 -0.81 -17.23
CA ARG A 787 -5.99 0.23 -18.25
C ARG A 787 -6.07 -0.30 -19.68
N ASN A 788 -5.45 -1.43 -19.95
CA ASN A 788 -5.29 -1.94 -21.31
C ASN A 788 -6.28 -3.06 -21.59
N VAL A 789 -6.44 -4.02 -20.68
CA VAL A 789 -7.40 -5.13 -20.88
C VAL A 789 -8.83 -4.66 -20.61
N GLY A 790 -9.06 -4.03 -19.46
CA GLY A 790 -10.35 -3.44 -19.09
C GLY A 790 -10.65 -2.14 -19.82
N GLY A 791 -9.61 -1.41 -20.23
CA GLY A 791 -9.73 -0.19 -21.01
C GLY A 791 -9.97 1.08 -20.19
N ILE A 792 -9.88 1.08 -18.86
CA ILE A 792 -10.14 2.29 -18.04
C ILE A 792 -8.80 2.98 -17.71
N ASP A 793 -8.54 4.12 -18.33
CA ASP A 793 -7.36 4.93 -18.07
C ASP A 793 -7.74 6.40 -17.74
N LEU A 794 -6.81 7.12 -17.12
CA LEU A 794 -6.96 8.53 -16.75
C LEU A 794 -6.54 9.45 -17.91
N ASP A 795 -7.11 10.66 -17.95
CA ASP A 795 -6.55 11.77 -18.71
C ASP A 795 -5.78 12.68 -17.76
N GLU A 796 -4.48 12.84 -18.01
CA GLU A 796 -3.62 13.67 -17.16
C GLU A 796 -4.03 15.15 -17.13
N ARG A 797 -4.70 15.62 -18.20
CA ARG A 797 -5.16 17.00 -18.32
C ARG A 797 -6.38 17.28 -17.43
N ASP A 798 -7.13 16.23 -17.09
CA ASP A 798 -8.39 16.28 -16.37
C ASP A 798 -8.41 15.21 -15.25
N PRO A 799 -7.59 15.40 -14.20
CA PRO A 799 -7.33 14.42 -13.15
C PRO A 799 -8.58 14.07 -12.32
N GLY A 800 -8.48 13.02 -11.51
CA GLY A 800 -9.58 12.52 -10.69
C GLY A 800 -10.65 11.80 -11.52
N TYR A 801 -10.30 11.38 -12.74
CA TYR A 801 -11.24 10.83 -13.72
C TYR A 801 -12.35 11.82 -14.10
N LYS A 802 -12.05 13.13 -14.12
CA LYS A 802 -12.98 14.14 -14.64
C LYS A 802 -13.19 13.96 -16.15
N HIS A 803 -12.12 13.61 -16.85
CA HIS A 803 -12.18 13.00 -18.17
C HIS A 803 -11.52 11.62 -18.10
N VAL A 804 -12.18 10.63 -18.71
CA VAL A 804 -11.75 9.23 -18.69
C VAL A 804 -11.35 8.79 -20.09
N ILE A 805 -10.27 8.04 -20.21
CA ILE A 805 -9.90 7.38 -21.45
C ILE A 805 -10.43 5.95 -21.40
N ILE A 806 -11.35 5.60 -22.31
CA ILE A 806 -11.86 4.24 -22.46
C ILE A 806 -11.24 3.61 -23.72
N ARG A 807 -10.21 2.78 -23.56
CA ARG A 807 -9.46 2.18 -24.67
C ARG A 807 -9.11 0.71 -24.41
N PRO A 808 -10.08 -0.21 -24.48
CA PRO A 808 -9.80 -1.64 -24.37
C PRO A 808 -8.92 -2.12 -25.55
N GLN A 809 -7.84 -2.80 -25.24
CA GLN A 809 -6.92 -3.39 -26.20
C GLN A 809 -7.16 -4.91 -26.28
N VAL A 810 -8.12 -5.31 -27.13
CA VAL A 810 -8.48 -6.72 -27.35
C VAL A 810 -7.29 -7.51 -27.89
N GLY A 811 -6.95 -8.63 -27.25
CA GLY A 811 -5.79 -9.44 -27.64
C GLY A 811 -5.55 -10.67 -26.74
N GLY A 812 -4.44 -11.36 -26.97
CA GLY A 812 -4.00 -12.49 -26.14
C GLY A 812 -4.90 -13.74 -26.17
N GLY A 813 -5.86 -13.80 -27.10
CA GLY A 813 -6.88 -14.86 -27.14
C GLY A 813 -8.02 -14.68 -26.13
N LEU A 814 -8.07 -13.55 -25.41
CA LEU A 814 -9.21 -13.21 -24.56
C LEU A 814 -10.46 -12.94 -25.42
N THR A 815 -11.61 -13.45 -24.98
CA THR A 815 -12.89 -13.28 -25.69
C THR A 815 -13.81 -12.28 -25.01
N TRP A 816 -13.56 -11.96 -23.74
CA TRP A 816 -14.23 -10.87 -23.03
C TRP A 816 -13.37 -10.38 -21.86
N ALA A 817 -13.56 -9.12 -21.50
CA ALA A 817 -13.12 -8.56 -20.22
C ALA A 817 -14.08 -7.47 -19.73
N ARG A 818 -14.12 -7.26 -18.41
CA ARG A 818 -14.87 -6.18 -17.78
C ARG A 818 -14.09 -5.59 -16.62
N ALA A 819 -14.18 -4.28 -16.48
CA ALA A 819 -13.63 -3.53 -15.37
C ALA A 819 -14.61 -2.47 -14.87
N THR A 820 -14.59 -2.21 -13.57
CA THR A 820 -15.27 -1.07 -12.96
C THR A 820 -14.31 -0.31 -12.05
N LEU A 821 -14.57 1.00 -11.87
CA LEU A 821 -13.84 1.87 -10.95
C LEU A 821 -14.78 2.92 -10.35
N ALA A 822 -14.89 2.93 -9.02
CA ALA A 822 -15.54 3.97 -8.24
C ALA A 822 -14.64 5.21 -8.12
N SER A 823 -14.70 6.09 -9.11
CA SER A 823 -14.01 7.37 -9.10
C SER A 823 -14.59 8.36 -8.07
N PRO A 824 -13.95 9.51 -7.83
CA PRO A 824 -14.54 10.59 -7.04
C PRO A 824 -15.94 11.02 -7.54
N TYR A 825 -16.20 10.95 -8.85
CA TYR A 825 -17.47 11.36 -9.46
C TYR A 825 -18.55 10.26 -9.44
N GLY A 826 -18.16 8.99 -9.32
CA GLY A 826 -19.06 7.84 -9.36
C GLY A 826 -18.43 6.64 -10.07
N GLU A 827 -19.21 5.59 -10.31
CA GLU A 827 -18.73 4.39 -10.98
C GLU A 827 -18.50 4.64 -12.48
N ILE A 828 -17.31 4.25 -12.94
CA ILE A 828 -16.93 4.10 -14.34
C ILE A 828 -16.95 2.61 -14.64
N SER A 829 -17.53 2.21 -15.77
CA SER A 829 -17.51 0.81 -16.23
C SER A 829 -17.08 0.70 -17.68
N SER A 830 -16.29 -0.33 -17.98
CA SER A 830 -15.91 -0.72 -19.34
C SER A 830 -15.95 -2.23 -19.45
N ALA A 831 -16.73 -2.75 -20.38
CA ALA A 831 -16.79 -4.17 -20.67
C ALA A 831 -16.76 -4.38 -22.18
N TRP A 832 -16.05 -5.41 -22.63
CA TRP A 832 -16.06 -5.81 -24.02
C TRP A 832 -16.18 -7.32 -24.17
N ARG A 833 -16.74 -7.75 -25.30
CA ARG A 833 -16.86 -9.17 -25.67
C ARG A 833 -16.85 -9.36 -27.19
N LEU A 834 -16.35 -10.51 -27.62
CA LEU A 834 -16.41 -10.96 -29.01
C LEU A 834 -17.63 -11.87 -29.22
N GLU A 835 -18.48 -11.53 -30.18
CA GLU A 835 -19.59 -12.35 -30.65
C GLU A 835 -19.39 -12.63 -32.15
N GLY A 836 -18.85 -13.81 -32.47
CA GLY A 836 -18.46 -14.12 -33.85
C GLY A 836 -17.32 -13.21 -34.33
N ALA A 837 -17.61 -12.37 -35.34
CA ALA A 837 -16.67 -11.39 -35.89
C ALA A 837 -16.90 -9.96 -35.37
N ASP A 838 -17.80 -9.78 -34.40
CA ASP A 838 -18.16 -8.47 -33.88
C ASP A 838 -17.62 -8.27 -32.46
N LEU A 839 -17.09 -7.07 -32.22
CA LEU A 839 -16.67 -6.59 -30.91
C LEU A 839 -17.76 -5.69 -30.34
N HIS A 840 -18.29 -6.07 -29.18
CA HIS A 840 -19.23 -5.28 -28.40
C HIS A 840 -18.50 -4.60 -27.24
N ILE A 841 -18.79 -3.32 -26.99
CA ILE A 841 -18.23 -2.53 -25.91
C ILE A 841 -19.36 -1.81 -25.15
N ASP A 842 -19.51 -2.11 -23.86
CA ASP A 842 -20.44 -1.46 -22.94
C ASP A 842 -19.66 -0.48 -22.05
N VAL A 843 -20.07 0.79 -22.02
CA VAL A 843 -19.39 1.88 -21.29
C VAL A 843 -20.37 2.61 -20.39
N GLY A 844 -19.98 2.87 -19.14
CA GLY A 844 -20.74 3.66 -18.17
C GLY A 844 -19.87 4.78 -17.59
N ILE A 845 -20.31 6.03 -17.74
CA ILE A 845 -19.61 7.23 -17.26
C ILE A 845 -20.50 7.96 -16.24
N PRO A 846 -20.00 8.29 -15.03
CA PRO A 846 -20.83 8.90 -14.00
C PRO A 846 -21.18 10.37 -14.36
N PRO A 847 -22.31 10.90 -13.86
CA PRO A 847 -22.65 12.31 -14.00
C PRO A 847 -21.52 13.23 -13.53
N ASN A 848 -21.39 14.38 -14.20
CA ASN A 848 -20.31 15.35 -14.03
C ASN A 848 -18.92 14.89 -14.51
N ALA A 849 -18.79 13.70 -15.12
CA ALA A 849 -17.59 13.27 -15.82
C ALA A 849 -17.85 13.16 -17.33
N SER A 850 -16.78 13.02 -18.10
CA SER A 850 -16.80 12.76 -19.55
C SER A 850 -15.77 11.71 -19.93
N ALA A 851 -15.82 11.21 -21.16
CA ALA A 851 -14.84 10.25 -21.64
C ALA A 851 -14.51 10.40 -23.13
N THR A 852 -13.34 9.90 -23.51
CA THR A 852 -13.00 9.56 -24.88
C THR A 852 -12.96 8.04 -25.01
N VAL A 853 -13.89 7.47 -25.78
CA VAL A 853 -13.96 6.03 -26.06
C VAL A 853 -13.28 5.73 -27.39
N TYR A 854 -12.37 4.77 -27.38
CA TYR A 854 -11.68 4.29 -28.59
C TYR A 854 -12.27 2.95 -29.01
N VAL A 855 -12.98 2.96 -30.13
CA VAL A 855 -13.54 1.75 -30.75
C VAL A 855 -12.65 1.34 -31.91
N PRO A 856 -12.14 0.09 -31.95
CA PRO A 856 -11.42 -0.43 -33.12
C PRO A 856 -12.25 -0.31 -34.40
N ALA A 857 -11.65 0.20 -35.47
CA ALA A 857 -12.35 0.50 -36.72
C ALA A 857 -11.44 0.17 -37.92
N GLN A 858 -11.54 -1.05 -38.43
CA GLN A 858 -10.81 -1.45 -39.64
C GLN A 858 -11.47 -0.86 -40.88
N ALA A 859 -10.66 -0.22 -41.74
CA ALA A 859 -11.15 0.37 -42.98
C ALA A 859 -11.78 -0.72 -43.87
N GLY A 860 -12.98 -0.44 -44.39
CA GLY A 860 -13.68 -1.32 -45.34
C GLY A 860 -14.40 -2.54 -44.74
N LYS A 861 -14.47 -2.69 -43.40
CA LYS A 861 -15.09 -3.86 -42.74
C LYS A 861 -16.50 -3.65 -42.18
N GLY A 862 -17.09 -2.47 -42.35
CA GLY A 862 -18.46 -2.15 -41.93
C GLY A 862 -18.52 -0.90 -41.03
N ASP A 863 -19.74 -0.51 -40.67
CA ASP A 863 -19.99 0.64 -39.82
C ASP A 863 -19.84 0.28 -38.33
N ILE A 864 -19.36 1.22 -37.52
CA ILE A 864 -19.49 1.14 -36.06
C ILE A 864 -20.94 1.47 -35.71
N LEU A 865 -21.53 0.73 -34.79
CA LEU A 865 -22.89 0.97 -34.28
C LEU A 865 -22.82 1.57 -32.87
N GLU A 866 -23.75 2.48 -32.56
CA GLU A 866 -24.14 2.83 -31.20
C GLU A 866 -25.55 2.26 -30.94
N GLY A 867 -25.65 1.30 -30.00
CA GLY A 867 -26.81 0.42 -29.94
C GLY A 867 -27.03 -0.28 -31.29
N ASP A 868 -28.24 -0.15 -31.85
CA ASP A 868 -28.59 -0.75 -33.16
C ASP A 868 -28.45 0.24 -34.33
N ARG A 869 -27.80 1.39 -34.15
CA ARG A 869 -27.75 2.47 -35.15
C ARG A 869 -26.32 2.75 -35.62
N PRO A 870 -26.08 2.93 -36.94
CA PRO A 870 -24.78 3.35 -37.43
C PRO A 870 -24.33 4.67 -36.81
N LEU A 871 -23.08 4.68 -36.32
CA LEU A 871 -22.42 5.85 -35.75
C LEU A 871 -22.18 6.87 -36.86
N ARG A 872 -22.89 7.99 -36.83
CA ARG A 872 -22.78 9.09 -37.82
C ARG A 872 -22.17 10.32 -37.16
N ALA A 873 -21.39 11.08 -37.95
CA ALA A 873 -20.57 12.23 -37.54
C ALA A 873 -21.32 13.44 -36.92
N SER A 874 -22.60 13.32 -36.55
CA SER A 874 -23.40 14.36 -35.88
C SER A 874 -24.79 13.85 -35.42
N ALA A 875 -24.87 12.64 -34.87
CA ALA A 875 -26.10 12.16 -34.23
C ALA A 875 -26.04 12.43 -32.71
N GLY A 876 -26.44 13.62 -32.27
CA GLY A 876 -26.55 13.97 -30.84
C GLY A 876 -25.26 14.53 -30.23
N ASP A 877 -24.98 14.15 -28.99
CA ASP A 877 -23.94 14.73 -28.10
C ASP A 877 -22.55 14.05 -28.23
N LEU A 878 -22.21 13.49 -29.39
CA LEU A 878 -20.97 12.73 -29.63
C LEU A 878 -20.04 13.46 -30.61
N GLU A 879 -18.76 13.64 -30.26
CA GLU A 879 -17.72 14.11 -31.20
C GLU A 879 -16.87 12.93 -31.67
N ILE A 880 -16.65 12.80 -32.99
CA ILE A 880 -16.03 11.62 -33.59
C ILE A 880 -14.78 12.02 -34.38
N GLU A 881 -13.66 11.35 -34.10
CA GLU A 881 -12.40 11.50 -34.81
C GLU A 881 -11.83 10.13 -35.19
N ARG A 882 -11.40 9.96 -36.46
CA ARG A 882 -10.65 8.76 -36.86
C ARG A 882 -9.18 8.94 -36.51
N VAL A 883 -8.65 8.04 -35.69
CA VAL A 883 -7.25 8.04 -35.25
C VAL A 883 -6.64 6.68 -35.60
N GLY A 884 -5.94 6.61 -36.73
CA GLY A 884 -5.36 5.37 -37.24
C GLY A 884 -6.40 4.28 -37.47
N GLY A 885 -6.20 3.09 -36.88
CA GLY A 885 -7.13 1.96 -36.93
C GLY A 885 -8.26 2.00 -35.89
N THR A 886 -8.51 3.15 -35.27
CA THR A 886 -9.55 3.34 -34.24
C THR A 886 -10.40 4.57 -34.54
N VAL A 887 -11.61 4.59 -33.99
CA VAL A 887 -12.47 5.77 -33.91
C VAL A 887 -12.51 6.23 -32.46
N ALA A 888 -12.08 7.47 -32.21
CA ALA A 888 -12.21 8.14 -30.93
C ALA A 888 -13.56 8.86 -30.86
N ILE A 889 -14.31 8.63 -29.79
CA ILE A 889 -15.65 9.15 -29.56
C ILE A 889 -15.64 9.90 -28.24
N ARG A 890 -15.78 11.22 -28.27
CA ARG A 890 -15.95 12.02 -27.05
C ARG A 890 -17.42 12.06 -26.68
N LEU A 891 -17.69 11.81 -25.40
CA LEU A 891 -19.04 11.73 -24.83
C LEU A 891 -19.06 12.21 -23.38
N GLY A 892 -20.23 12.65 -22.91
CA GLY A 892 -20.45 12.97 -21.50
C GLY A 892 -20.90 11.76 -20.69
N SER A 893 -21.57 12.01 -19.56
CA SER A 893 -22.03 10.95 -18.67
C SER A 893 -23.12 10.07 -19.28
N GLY A 894 -23.25 8.84 -18.79
CA GLY A 894 -24.33 7.92 -19.12
C GLY A 894 -23.83 6.55 -19.56
N ASN A 895 -24.77 5.71 -20.00
CA ASN A 895 -24.49 4.36 -20.47
C ASN A 895 -24.56 4.31 -22.00
N TYR A 896 -23.53 3.73 -22.61
CA TYR A 896 -23.33 3.65 -24.05
C TYR A 896 -22.97 2.21 -24.45
N GLN A 897 -23.39 1.81 -25.64
CA GLN A 897 -23.09 0.50 -26.20
C GLN A 897 -22.59 0.69 -27.61
N PHE A 898 -21.42 0.13 -27.92
CA PHE A 898 -20.83 0.16 -29.24
C PHE A 898 -20.68 -1.25 -29.79
N ALA A 899 -20.88 -1.42 -31.09
CA ALA A 899 -20.54 -2.65 -31.80
C ALA A 899 -19.71 -2.30 -33.04
N ALA A 900 -18.68 -3.09 -33.31
CA ALA A 900 -17.83 -2.89 -34.48
C ALA A 900 -17.37 -4.24 -35.04
N PRO A 901 -17.34 -4.41 -36.37
CA PRO A 901 -16.68 -5.54 -36.99
C PRO A 901 -15.21 -5.57 -36.55
N TYR A 902 -14.81 -6.68 -35.96
CA TYR A 902 -13.49 -6.89 -35.42
C TYR A 902 -12.82 -8.06 -36.12
N ALA A 903 -11.68 -7.78 -36.74
CA ALA A 903 -10.73 -8.83 -37.05
C ALA A 903 -9.50 -8.63 -36.15
N PRO A 904 -8.98 -9.71 -35.55
CA PRO A 904 -7.71 -9.66 -34.87
C PRO A 904 -6.66 -9.04 -35.79
N ALA A 905 -5.77 -8.20 -35.25
CA ALA A 905 -4.58 -7.81 -35.99
C ALA A 905 -3.80 -9.08 -36.37
N GLU A 906 -3.20 -9.11 -37.57
CA GLU A 906 -2.26 -10.18 -37.90
C GLU A 906 -1.16 -10.18 -36.85
N ARG A 907 -1.09 -11.26 -36.06
CA ARG A 907 -0.02 -11.46 -35.08
C ARG A 907 1.28 -11.49 -35.88
N LEU A 908 2.21 -10.58 -35.60
CA LEU A 908 3.56 -10.70 -36.14
C LEU A 908 4.02 -12.13 -35.85
N PRO A 909 4.59 -12.86 -36.82
CA PRO A 909 5.06 -14.22 -36.56
C PRO A 909 5.96 -14.17 -35.33
N SER A 910 5.50 -14.78 -34.24
CA SER A 910 6.40 -15.10 -33.15
C SER A 910 7.40 -16.09 -33.77
N PRO A 911 8.72 -15.89 -33.64
CA PRO A 911 9.64 -16.98 -33.91
C PRO A 911 9.14 -18.21 -33.14
N GLU A 912 9.20 -19.39 -33.76
CA GLU A 912 8.83 -20.61 -33.03
C GLU A 912 9.59 -20.59 -31.69
N PRO A 913 8.90 -20.89 -30.58
CA PRO A 913 9.54 -20.88 -29.28
C PRO A 913 10.79 -21.74 -29.40
N ASP A 914 11.94 -21.15 -29.10
CA ASP A 914 13.18 -21.92 -29.06
C ASP A 914 13.06 -22.87 -27.87
N LEU A 915 12.55 -24.08 -28.12
CA LEU A 915 12.39 -25.11 -27.11
C LEU A 915 13.73 -25.56 -26.52
N SER A 916 14.85 -25.17 -27.14
CA SER A 916 16.19 -25.35 -26.59
C SER A 916 16.60 -24.22 -25.64
N TYR A 917 15.95 -23.05 -25.70
CA TYR A 917 16.20 -21.96 -24.77
C TYR A 917 15.76 -22.36 -23.36
N ARG A 918 16.75 -22.45 -22.48
CA ARG A 918 16.53 -22.54 -21.04
C ARG A 918 17.12 -21.27 -20.43
N GLU A 919 16.31 -20.58 -19.64
CA GLU A 919 16.84 -19.50 -18.81
C GLU A 919 17.98 -20.08 -17.96
N PRO A 920 19.21 -19.55 -18.07
CA PRO A 920 20.34 -20.11 -17.36
C PRO A 920 20.06 -20.15 -15.87
N ARG A 921 20.29 -21.31 -15.25
CA ARG A 921 20.04 -21.47 -13.82
C ARG A 921 20.99 -20.61 -12.99
N PHE A 922 22.23 -20.46 -13.49
CA PHE A 922 23.25 -19.61 -12.89
C PHE A 922 23.92 -18.69 -13.93
N THR A 923 24.22 -17.48 -13.51
CA THR A 923 25.03 -16.49 -14.22
C THR A 923 25.87 -15.73 -13.19
N ILE A 924 26.79 -14.87 -13.64
CA ILE A 924 27.48 -13.94 -12.71
C ILE A 924 26.53 -12.93 -12.06
N TYR A 925 25.29 -12.82 -12.54
CA TYR A 925 24.24 -11.99 -11.95
C TYR A 925 23.39 -12.75 -10.93
N THR A 926 23.54 -14.07 -10.84
CA THR A 926 22.91 -14.86 -9.78
C THR A 926 23.56 -14.56 -8.44
N SER A 927 22.76 -14.48 -7.38
CA SER A 927 23.27 -14.27 -6.01
C SER A 927 24.31 -15.33 -5.64
N VAL A 928 25.31 -14.94 -4.86
CA VAL A 928 26.37 -15.81 -4.36
C VAL A 928 25.80 -16.94 -3.51
N SER A 929 24.75 -16.69 -2.72
CA SER A 929 24.00 -17.76 -2.05
C SER A 929 23.44 -18.78 -3.03
N GLY A 930 22.90 -18.31 -4.16
CA GLY A 930 22.37 -19.19 -5.20
C GLY A 930 23.46 -20.05 -5.81
N VAL A 931 24.57 -19.43 -6.23
CA VAL A 931 25.71 -20.15 -6.82
C VAL A 931 26.35 -21.12 -5.83
N LEU A 932 26.49 -20.75 -4.55
CA LEU A 932 27.10 -21.60 -3.53
C LEU A 932 26.21 -22.74 -3.03
N ALA A 933 24.89 -22.61 -3.16
CA ALA A 933 23.93 -23.64 -2.76
C ALA A 933 23.89 -24.82 -3.74
N ASP A 934 24.39 -24.63 -4.95
CA ASP A 934 24.44 -25.67 -5.99
C ASP A 934 25.87 -26.19 -6.18
N GLU A 935 26.03 -27.51 -6.17
CA GLU A 935 27.34 -28.14 -6.16
C GLU A 935 28.12 -27.89 -7.47
N GLU A 936 27.44 -27.94 -8.61
CA GLU A 936 28.04 -27.76 -9.94
C GLU A 936 28.41 -26.29 -10.15
N ALA A 937 27.50 -25.37 -9.81
CA ALA A 937 27.74 -23.93 -9.94
C ALA A 937 28.88 -23.47 -9.02
N ARG A 938 28.93 -24.00 -7.80
CA ARG A 938 30.03 -23.77 -6.86
C ARG A 938 31.36 -24.30 -7.39
N ALA A 939 31.38 -25.47 -8.05
CA ALA A 939 32.58 -26.03 -8.66
C ALA A 939 33.10 -25.17 -9.82
N VAL A 940 32.22 -24.68 -10.70
CA VAL A 940 32.56 -23.71 -11.75
C VAL A 940 33.20 -22.47 -11.13
N LEU A 941 32.56 -21.90 -10.10
CA LEU A 941 33.07 -20.72 -9.43
C LEU A 941 34.50 -20.90 -8.89
N PHE A 942 34.77 -22.02 -8.21
CA PHE A 942 36.09 -22.33 -7.66
C PHE A 942 37.12 -22.79 -8.71
N THR A 943 36.71 -23.13 -9.93
CA THR A 943 37.64 -23.40 -11.04
C THR A 943 38.31 -22.11 -11.52
N HIS A 944 37.58 -21.00 -11.51
CA HIS A 944 38.08 -19.70 -11.97
C HIS A 944 38.74 -18.87 -10.87
N LEU A 945 38.52 -19.23 -9.60
CA LEU A 945 38.98 -18.48 -8.44
C LEU A 945 40.02 -19.28 -7.64
N PRO A 946 41.11 -18.64 -7.18
CA PRO A 946 42.10 -19.34 -6.37
C PRO A 946 41.45 -19.85 -5.07
N ALA A 947 41.49 -21.17 -4.86
CA ALA A 947 40.86 -21.86 -3.74
C ALA A 947 41.32 -21.38 -2.33
N ALA A 948 42.40 -20.59 -2.25
CA ALA A 948 43.05 -20.13 -1.02
C ALA A 948 42.88 -18.64 -0.68
N SER A 949 42.02 -17.88 -1.38
CA SER A 949 41.77 -16.48 -0.96
C SER A 949 40.78 -16.43 0.20
N GLU A 950 41.30 -16.48 1.43
CA GLU A 950 40.51 -16.24 2.66
C GLU A 950 39.67 -14.97 2.57
N ARG A 951 40.23 -13.93 1.93
CA ARG A 951 39.53 -12.65 1.69
C ARG A 951 38.28 -12.83 0.83
N LEU A 952 38.37 -13.58 -0.28
CA LEU A 952 37.22 -13.81 -1.16
C LEU A 952 36.15 -14.66 -0.49
N GLN A 953 36.56 -15.72 0.21
CA GLN A 953 35.63 -16.55 0.97
C GLN A 953 34.91 -15.73 2.05
N HIS A 954 35.63 -14.86 2.77
CA HIS A 954 35.05 -13.97 3.76
C HIS A 954 34.05 -12.99 3.13
N VAL A 955 34.41 -12.36 2.00
CA VAL A 955 33.53 -11.45 1.26
C VAL A 955 32.28 -12.17 0.77
N MET A 956 32.41 -13.33 0.14
CA MET A 956 31.28 -14.12 -0.34
C MET A 956 30.36 -14.58 0.80
N GLN A 957 30.93 -14.96 1.95
CA GLN A 957 30.14 -15.35 3.12
C GLN A 957 29.37 -14.17 3.72
N ARG A 958 29.95 -12.97 3.70
CA ARG A 958 29.36 -11.73 4.24
C ARG A 958 28.33 -11.10 3.30
N HIS A 959 28.48 -11.31 1.99
CA HIS A 959 27.72 -10.64 0.94
C HIS A 959 26.94 -11.63 0.06
N ARG A 960 26.32 -12.65 0.67
CA ARG A 960 25.68 -13.78 -0.04
C ARG A 960 24.52 -13.37 -0.95
N ILE A 961 23.78 -12.31 -0.60
CA ILE A 961 22.64 -11.85 -1.38
C ILE A 961 23.04 -11.17 -2.70
N TYR A 962 24.30 -10.72 -2.80
CA TYR A 962 24.83 -10.05 -3.99
C TYR A 962 25.23 -11.06 -5.06
N SER A 963 25.22 -10.63 -6.31
CA SER A 963 25.77 -11.41 -7.41
C SER A 963 27.29 -11.35 -7.46
N LEU A 964 27.91 -12.29 -8.18
CA LEU A 964 29.35 -12.27 -8.42
C LEU A 964 29.79 -10.98 -9.12
N TYR A 965 28.97 -10.48 -10.03
CA TYR A 965 29.19 -9.19 -10.70
C TYR A 965 29.23 -8.05 -9.67
N GLN A 966 28.28 -8.01 -8.73
CA GLN A 966 28.26 -6.99 -7.68
C GLN A 966 29.45 -7.14 -6.70
N LEU A 967 29.87 -8.38 -6.40
CA LEU A 967 31.03 -8.64 -5.55
C LEU A 967 32.35 -8.12 -6.14
N ALA A 968 32.42 -7.93 -7.46
CA ALA A 968 33.61 -7.41 -8.12
C ALA A 968 34.02 -6.02 -7.61
N ALA A 969 33.08 -5.22 -7.09
CA ALA A 969 33.40 -3.94 -6.49
C ALA A 969 34.26 -4.05 -5.21
N PHE A 970 34.20 -5.17 -4.49
CA PHE A 970 34.89 -5.37 -3.21
C PHE A 970 36.27 -6.01 -3.34
N VAL A 971 36.42 -6.83 -4.38
CA VAL A 971 37.61 -7.62 -4.67
C VAL A 971 37.94 -7.52 -6.17
N PRO A 972 38.08 -6.30 -6.73
CA PRO A 972 38.27 -6.09 -8.16
C PRO A 972 39.53 -6.77 -8.69
N GLU A 973 40.52 -7.01 -7.82
CA GLU A 973 41.74 -7.76 -8.14
C GLU A 973 41.51 -9.27 -8.30
N LEU A 974 40.46 -9.82 -7.69
CA LEU A 974 40.09 -11.24 -7.77
C LEU A 974 38.94 -11.51 -8.74
N LEU A 975 38.07 -10.54 -9.00
CA LEU A 975 36.94 -10.65 -9.92
C LEU A 975 37.10 -9.62 -11.05
N THR A 976 38.17 -9.77 -11.85
CA THR A 976 38.40 -8.90 -13.01
C THR A 976 37.31 -9.10 -14.08
N PRO A 977 37.07 -8.12 -14.96
CA PRO A 977 36.08 -8.27 -16.05
C PRO A 977 36.29 -9.54 -16.89
N GLU A 978 37.54 -9.90 -17.20
CA GLU A 978 37.89 -11.10 -17.98
C GLU A 978 37.53 -12.37 -17.23
N ARG A 979 37.77 -12.41 -15.92
CA ARG A 979 37.47 -13.58 -15.09
C ARG A 979 35.96 -13.72 -14.88
N LEU A 980 35.25 -12.63 -14.66
CA LEU A 980 33.78 -12.64 -14.61
C LEU A 980 33.19 -13.15 -15.91
N ALA A 981 33.71 -12.72 -17.07
CA ALA A 981 33.25 -13.23 -18.36
C ALA A 981 33.50 -14.74 -18.51
N ALA A 982 34.64 -15.25 -18.03
CA ALA A 982 34.93 -16.69 -18.05
C ALA A 982 34.00 -17.49 -17.11
N ILE A 983 33.77 -16.99 -15.89
CA ILE A 983 32.84 -17.59 -14.93
C ILE A 983 31.42 -17.61 -15.51
N ASP A 984 30.95 -16.50 -16.08
CA ASP A 984 29.59 -16.38 -16.62
C ASP A 984 29.34 -17.37 -17.75
N ARG A 985 30.31 -17.49 -18.67
CA ARG A 985 30.23 -18.45 -19.77
C ARG A 985 30.04 -19.87 -19.26
N ASP A 986 30.80 -20.27 -18.24
CA ASP A 986 30.78 -21.64 -17.74
C ASP A 986 29.57 -21.91 -16.82
N LEU A 987 29.11 -20.90 -16.07
CA LEU A 987 27.88 -20.99 -15.26
C LEU A 987 26.63 -21.16 -16.12
N ARG A 988 26.57 -20.50 -17.29
CA ARG A 988 25.42 -20.56 -18.20
C ARG A 988 25.19 -21.93 -18.86
N VAL A 989 26.15 -22.85 -18.74
CA VAL A 989 26.06 -24.22 -19.27
C VAL A 989 25.31 -25.16 -18.31
N LEU A 990 25.20 -24.77 -17.04
CA LEU A 990 24.44 -25.47 -15.99
C LEU A 990 22.96 -25.10 -16.02
#